data_AF-A0A7C5UCU8-F1
#
_entry.id   AF-A0A7C5UCU8-F1
#
_cell.length_a   1.000
_cell.length_b   1.000
_cell.length_c   1.000
_cell.angle_alpha   90.00
_cell.angle_beta   90.00
_cell.angle_gamma   90.00
#
_symmetry.space_group_name_H-M   'P 1'
#
loop_
_entity.id
_entity.type
_entity.pdbx_description
1 polymer ?
#
loop_
_entity_poly.entity_id
_entity_poly.type
_entity_poly.pdbx_seq_one_letter_code
_entity_poly.pdbx_strand_id
1 'polypeptide(L)'
;MSGRNKGGKVLKKRQSTVVATLLLALLFIHAISQAQLIEIDSAGNPSVGQWQPSKLTTPIGEVVSWQTQTRTKDAHYLVRWFEPTRKVVEVEFIVKTQPSGMRGLTFGLSNGAPTHWVKEAVRLIFGSTGYLMQYNIGNWFTWRSTFSWLPTIPFPSSDLVKVRLVVDVTIGAYKLWLSSLGSQQQEVSELLPLSSPVNQVDCFFFFNGESDGITLEVSEPNIRIGALPNAPKALRVKPTEEGSLLLKWQPSESSDVHLYRIYRRGEQIAEVPANTTQWEDKAVNQREAYGYFVTALSDATESLPSWSDAAMPKPKVSLKRTPPEMVANYDCVVVGATPAGIAAAITLSRMGWTVALVNRTNHIGGMMTSGLSATDRRYRQASGGLFAEFVEHVERFYREAYGVNSIQHRQCQGGYLFEPKVAEQIFWLMLSLPPIQPDIYLMQNLGGALKDGNRVVGILLDDRVRGLRWRMNAKVFIDATYEGDLAAICGAAYRVGREGRFEFNEEYAGEVFWDSLTRQITFGKPEGDRKVQAYNYRLTLTTRPDNKRIPPAPPDYNPQVYAEIAERVRDGIIWHPMEVVSLVRIPQLKFDANNTPGPFPSTDFIGANYDYPEADWEKREEIAKAHRNYILGLLYFLRTDERLPEWFREAASHWGLAADEFEDNDNFPPQLYVREARRIIGDYIFTERDARPQAPGKRAPVHFDSIAVAEYPIDSHACTPREPSQPYLHEGFFYLPQITAPSHIPYRVMLPKRKAKDDELEEIEGLLVCGAVSATHVGFGTLRLEPVWMALGQAAGVAAGLALTHGSTRSVPIEKLQKTLLEQGQVIAFFFDMPQKLSGKRYEDARAQALEFEAAQFFAVRGFFDTYEARLKETLDSITVANMLHSFSRLLPRPYHEPFMPANINPTEGEVISWLSKYLNRTQEDLLNLCGETTDPDLNRPITRGKLLKWMYRLFFKEPRY
;
A
#
# COMPACT_ATOMS: atom_id res chain seq x y z
N MET A 1 79.01 -0.42 12.25
CA MET A 1 79.87 0.74 11.92
C MET A 1 78.98 1.98 11.98
N SER A 2 78.81 2.61 13.15
CA SER A 2 79.57 3.76 13.65
C SER A 2 79.45 5.03 12.79
N GLY A 3 78.71 6.03 13.29
CA GLY A 3 78.77 7.41 12.79
C GLY A 3 77.69 8.31 13.40
N ARG A 4 78.08 9.22 14.27
CA ARG A 4 77.26 10.07 15.16
C ARG A 4 77.05 11.49 14.60
N ASN A 5 75.85 12.04 14.87
CA ASN A 5 75.50 13.39 15.36
C ASN A 5 75.72 14.70 14.57
N LYS A 6 74.59 15.44 14.41
CA LYS A 6 74.20 16.76 15.01
C LYS A 6 73.97 17.98 14.07
N GLY A 7 72.79 18.59 14.29
CA GLY A 7 72.38 19.96 13.92
C GLY A 7 71.04 19.95 13.17
N GLY A 8 69.89 20.50 13.61
CA GLY A 8 69.57 21.55 14.56
C GLY A 8 69.05 22.80 13.83
N LYS A 9 67.72 23.06 13.89
CA LYS A 9 66.89 24.11 13.21
C LYS A 9 66.36 23.66 11.82
N VAL A 10 65.06 23.62 11.51
CA VAL A 10 64.04 24.69 11.53
C VAL A 10 62.63 24.08 11.70
N LEU A 11 61.94 24.39 12.79
CA LEU A 11 60.52 24.05 13.00
C LEU A 11 59.86 25.20 13.76
N LYS A 12 59.74 26.36 13.11
CA LYS A 12 58.97 27.52 13.57
C LYS A 12 58.58 28.37 12.36
N LYS A 13 57.56 27.93 11.60
CA LYS A 13 56.81 28.81 10.67
C LYS A 13 55.48 28.25 10.12
N ARG A 14 54.88 27.22 10.73
CA ARG A 14 53.56 26.69 10.30
C ARG A 14 52.44 26.74 11.34
N GLN A 15 52.71 27.06 12.60
CA GLN A 15 51.66 27.21 13.62
C GLN A 15 51.07 28.63 13.70
N SER A 16 51.80 29.66 13.27
CA SER A 16 51.31 31.05 13.34
C SER A 16 50.29 31.39 12.25
N THR A 17 50.32 30.72 11.10
CA THR A 17 49.37 30.98 10.01
C THR A 17 48.05 30.26 10.24
N VAL A 18 48.06 29.02 10.73
CA VAL A 18 46.83 28.27 11.03
C VAL A 18 46.07 28.87 12.22
N VAL A 19 46.79 29.34 13.24
CA VAL A 19 46.18 30.03 14.38
C VAL A 19 45.66 31.41 13.99
N ALA A 20 46.33 32.15 13.10
CA ALA A 20 45.82 33.42 12.59
C ALA A 20 44.61 33.26 11.64
N THR A 21 44.55 32.20 10.82
CA THR A 21 43.39 31.91 9.96
C THR A 21 42.20 31.39 10.77
N LEU A 22 42.43 30.58 11.82
CA LEU A 22 41.38 30.20 12.77
C LEU A 22 40.92 31.37 13.64
N LEU A 23 41.82 32.27 14.07
CA LEU A 23 41.43 33.47 14.81
C LEU A 23 40.72 34.49 13.92
N LEU A 24 41.08 34.64 12.64
CA LEU A 24 40.30 35.46 11.69
C LEU A 24 38.92 34.82 11.39
N ALA A 25 38.84 33.49 11.28
CA ALA A 25 37.56 32.80 11.12
C ALA A 25 36.69 32.91 12.39
N LEU A 26 37.28 32.79 13.58
CA LEU A 26 36.58 32.96 14.87
C LEU A 26 36.23 34.43 15.16
N LEU A 27 37.06 35.40 14.72
CA LEU A 27 36.75 36.83 14.79
C LEU A 27 35.69 37.25 13.77
N PHE A 28 35.60 36.58 12.62
CA PHE A 28 34.44 36.70 11.73
C PHE A 28 33.18 36.14 12.39
N ILE A 29 33.27 35.00 13.08
CA ILE A 29 32.12 34.36 13.75
C ILE A 29 31.62 35.19 14.96
N HIS A 30 32.47 35.95 15.66
CA HIS A 30 32.06 36.83 16.77
C HIS A 30 31.56 38.22 16.35
N ALA A 31 31.75 38.65 15.10
CA ALA A 31 31.30 39.95 14.59
C ALA A 31 29.95 39.88 13.82
N ILE A 32 29.33 38.71 13.72
CA ILE A 32 28.12 38.44 12.90
C ILE A 32 26.80 38.68 13.67
N SER A 33 26.83 39.27 14.86
CA SER A 33 25.58 39.69 15.55
C SER A 33 24.92 40.95 14.95
N GLN A 34 25.40 41.45 13.79
CA GLN A 34 24.76 42.47 12.96
C GLN A 34 24.80 42.14 11.44
N ALA A 35 24.70 40.85 11.09
CA ALA A 35 25.02 40.30 9.76
C ALA A 35 24.31 40.96 8.55
N GLN A 36 25.11 41.55 7.67
CA GLN A 36 24.76 41.91 6.28
C GLN A 36 24.63 40.65 5.41
N LEU A 37 23.84 40.72 4.34
CA LEU A 37 23.79 39.68 3.31
C LEU A 37 25.17 39.58 2.61
N ILE A 38 25.66 38.36 2.41
CA ILE A 38 26.94 38.08 1.77
C ILE A 38 26.68 37.23 0.53
N GLU A 39 27.29 37.58 -0.60
CA GLU A 39 27.27 36.73 -1.79
C GLU A 39 28.38 35.67 -1.70
N ILE A 40 28.06 34.41 -1.98
CA ILE A 40 29.00 33.28 -2.02
C ILE A 40 28.87 32.49 -3.33
N ASP A 41 29.95 31.85 -3.76
CA ASP A 41 29.98 30.95 -4.90
C ASP A 41 29.48 29.53 -4.57
N SER A 42 29.43 28.65 -5.58
CA SER A 42 29.03 27.24 -5.45
C SER A 42 29.92 26.39 -4.53
N ALA A 43 31.13 26.86 -4.21
CA ALA A 43 32.06 26.23 -3.28
C ALA A 43 31.94 26.82 -1.86
N GLY A 44 31.07 27.81 -1.64
CA GLY A 44 30.83 28.45 -0.36
C GLY A 44 31.80 29.60 -0.03
N ASN A 45 32.61 30.04 -1.00
CA ASN A 45 33.56 31.14 -0.80
C ASN A 45 32.89 32.49 -1.08
N PRO A 46 33.26 33.57 -0.38
CA PRO A 46 32.79 34.92 -0.69
C PRO A 46 33.01 35.29 -2.17
N SER A 47 31.99 35.85 -2.79
CA SER A 47 31.96 36.27 -4.19
C SER A 47 31.29 37.63 -4.33
N VAL A 48 31.47 38.32 -5.45
CA VAL A 48 30.85 39.63 -5.71
C VAL A 48 30.49 39.71 -7.20
N GLY A 49 29.25 40.09 -7.50
CA GLY A 49 28.89 40.57 -8.84
C GLY A 49 27.55 40.09 -9.37
N GLN A 50 26.97 39.00 -8.83
CA GLN A 50 25.66 38.53 -9.29
C GLN A 50 24.51 39.30 -8.62
N TRP A 51 24.65 39.69 -7.34
CA TRP A 51 23.62 40.42 -6.59
C TRP A 51 24.07 41.85 -6.29
N GLN A 52 23.22 42.83 -6.63
CA GLN A 52 23.48 44.25 -6.38
C GLN A 52 22.42 44.84 -5.44
N PRO A 53 22.82 45.69 -4.47
CA PRO A 53 21.86 46.47 -3.68
C PRO A 53 20.98 47.35 -4.57
N SER A 54 19.69 47.40 -4.27
CA SER A 54 18.65 48.17 -4.95
C SER A 54 17.68 48.76 -3.92
N LYS A 55 16.64 49.46 -4.39
CA LYS A 55 15.49 49.89 -3.61
C LYS A 55 14.20 49.42 -4.27
N LEU A 56 13.39 48.68 -3.53
CA LEU A 56 12.11 48.19 -4.00
C LEU A 56 10.99 49.10 -3.47
N THR A 57 10.27 49.76 -4.38
CA THR A 57 9.09 50.55 -4.04
C THR A 57 7.90 49.61 -3.81
N THR A 58 7.26 49.70 -2.64
CA THR A 58 6.08 48.92 -2.28
C THR A 58 4.91 49.86 -1.90
N PRO A 59 3.65 49.37 -1.88
CA PRO A 59 2.50 50.16 -1.42
C PRO A 59 2.63 50.71 0.01
N ILE A 60 3.54 50.16 0.82
CA ILE A 60 3.79 50.55 2.21
C ILE A 60 5.10 51.34 2.40
N GLY A 61 5.81 51.67 1.31
CA GLY A 61 7.05 52.46 1.32
C GLY A 61 8.21 51.83 0.53
N GLU A 62 9.35 52.53 0.49
CA GLU A 62 10.59 51.97 -0.07
C GLU A 62 11.26 51.03 0.94
N VAL A 63 11.68 49.85 0.48
CA VAL A 63 12.47 48.89 1.27
C VAL A 63 13.81 48.59 0.60
N VAL A 64 14.83 48.28 1.41
CA VAL A 64 16.13 47.82 0.91
C VAL A 64 15.93 46.50 0.17
N SER A 65 16.47 46.41 -1.06
CA SER A 65 16.33 45.24 -1.90
C SER A 65 17.67 44.84 -2.53
N TRP A 66 17.67 43.64 -3.12
CA TRP A 66 18.77 43.08 -3.87
C TRP A 66 18.26 42.64 -5.23
N GLN A 67 18.98 43.02 -6.28
CA GLN A 67 18.63 42.77 -7.67
C GLN A 67 19.73 41.96 -8.35
N THR A 68 19.35 40.97 -9.18
CA THR A 68 20.32 40.12 -9.86
C THR A 68 20.76 40.69 -11.21
N GLN A 69 22.04 40.55 -11.58
CA GLN A 69 22.50 40.77 -12.97
C GLN A 69 22.07 39.62 -13.91
N THR A 70 22.13 39.83 -15.23
CA THR A 70 21.90 38.79 -16.25
C THR A 70 22.92 37.66 -16.13
N ARG A 71 22.45 36.42 -16.37
CA ARG A 71 23.08 35.12 -16.01
C ARG A 71 24.61 35.03 -16.15
N THR A 72 25.28 34.62 -15.06
CA THR A 72 26.65 34.05 -15.02
C THR A 72 26.61 32.52 -15.19
N LYS A 73 27.74 31.91 -15.58
CA LYS A 73 27.83 30.45 -15.84
C LYS A 73 27.82 29.61 -14.56
N ASP A 74 28.22 30.20 -13.43
CA ASP A 74 28.40 29.54 -12.14
C ASP A 74 27.30 29.97 -11.14
N ALA A 75 27.01 29.13 -10.14
CA ALA A 75 25.96 29.38 -9.15
C ALA A 75 26.46 30.32 -8.03
N HIS A 76 25.75 31.43 -7.78
CA HIS A 76 25.99 32.30 -6.62
C HIS A 76 24.75 32.44 -5.73
N TYR A 77 25.00 32.46 -4.43
CA TYR A 77 23.99 32.50 -3.38
C TYR A 77 24.14 33.79 -2.58
N LEU A 78 23.02 34.45 -2.28
CA LEU A 78 22.99 35.56 -1.33
C LEU A 78 22.57 34.99 0.03
N VAL A 79 23.46 35.01 1.02
CA VAL A 79 23.29 34.30 2.29
C VAL A 79 23.29 35.23 3.48
N ARG A 80 22.49 34.89 4.50
CA ARG A 80 22.50 35.51 5.82
C ARG A 80 22.64 34.43 6.89
N TRP A 81 23.75 34.50 7.62
CA TRP A 81 24.05 33.60 8.73
C TRP A 81 23.52 34.15 10.05
N PHE A 82 23.18 33.25 10.94
CA PHE A 82 22.76 33.52 12.32
C PHE A 82 23.27 32.41 13.24
N GLU A 83 23.17 32.60 14.56
CA GLU A 83 23.58 31.58 15.52
C GLU A 83 22.81 30.27 15.28
N PRO A 84 23.49 29.11 15.17
CA PRO A 84 22.82 27.83 15.00
C PRO A 84 21.75 27.61 16.08
N THR A 85 20.52 27.37 15.64
CA THR A 85 19.36 27.37 16.53
C THR A 85 18.39 26.24 16.24
N ARG A 86 17.74 25.78 17.31
CA ARG A 86 16.60 24.84 17.29
C ARG A 86 15.27 25.53 17.53
N LYS A 87 15.29 26.83 17.87
CA LYS A 87 14.08 27.65 17.99
C LYS A 87 13.43 27.83 16.62
N VAL A 88 12.13 28.08 16.61
CA VAL A 88 11.40 28.37 15.37
C VAL A 88 12.03 29.57 14.66
N VAL A 89 12.30 29.43 13.36
CA VAL A 89 12.82 30.51 12.51
C VAL A 89 11.71 31.00 11.59
N GLU A 90 11.36 32.26 11.73
CA GLU A 90 10.40 32.95 10.86
C GLU A 90 11.17 33.91 9.95
N VAL A 91 10.93 33.79 8.64
CA VAL A 91 11.53 34.65 7.62
C VAL A 91 10.44 35.31 6.79
N GLU A 92 10.49 36.64 6.72
CA GLU A 92 9.60 37.43 5.87
C GLU A 92 10.39 38.27 4.86
N PHE A 93 9.98 38.22 3.59
CA PHE A 93 10.55 39.05 2.54
C PHE A 93 9.54 39.31 1.43
N ILE A 94 9.86 40.24 0.53
CA ILE A 94 9.04 40.61 -0.63
C ILE A 94 9.79 40.22 -1.89
N VAL A 95 9.11 39.58 -2.83
CA VAL A 95 9.63 39.29 -4.17
C VAL A 95 8.83 40.05 -5.22
N LYS A 96 9.53 40.71 -6.14
CA LYS A 96 8.93 41.29 -7.35
C LYS A 96 8.89 40.23 -8.44
N THR A 97 7.70 39.79 -8.80
CA THR A 97 7.50 38.71 -9.79
C THR A 97 7.35 39.28 -11.19
N GLN A 98 8.04 38.70 -12.18
CA GLN A 98 7.89 39.09 -13.60
C GLN A 98 6.98 38.10 -14.37
N PRO A 99 6.28 38.57 -15.42
CA PRO A 99 5.18 37.81 -16.05
C PRO A 99 5.56 36.69 -17.03
N SER A 100 6.83 36.33 -17.30
CA SER A 100 7.18 35.27 -18.27
C SER A 100 8.49 34.51 -17.95
N GLY A 101 8.67 33.27 -18.45
CA GLY A 101 9.93 32.46 -18.38
C GLY A 101 9.87 31.20 -17.50
N MET A 102 10.58 30.09 -17.78
CA MET A 102 10.28 28.80 -17.12
C MET A 102 10.89 28.57 -15.72
N ARG A 103 11.61 29.55 -15.14
CA ARG A 103 12.45 29.32 -13.95
C ARG A 103 12.65 30.62 -13.13
N GLY A 104 12.44 30.60 -11.81
CA GLY A 104 12.49 31.79 -10.93
C GLY A 104 13.31 31.64 -9.64
N LEU A 105 13.00 32.44 -8.60
CA LEU A 105 13.80 32.60 -7.38
C LEU A 105 13.84 31.31 -6.54
N THR A 106 15.03 30.79 -6.25
CA THR A 106 15.22 29.75 -5.23
C THR A 106 15.57 30.38 -3.88
N PHE A 107 15.01 29.90 -2.78
CA PHE A 107 15.35 30.34 -1.43
C PHE A 107 15.13 29.24 -0.41
N GLY A 108 15.68 29.39 0.78
CA GLY A 108 15.59 28.33 1.78
C GLY A 108 16.36 28.58 3.07
N LEU A 109 16.28 27.58 3.96
CA LEU A 109 17.11 27.49 5.15
C LEU A 109 18.04 26.29 5.03
N SER A 110 19.24 26.44 5.57
CA SER A 110 20.29 25.43 5.56
C SER A 110 20.95 25.34 6.94
N ASN A 111 21.62 24.22 7.18
CA ASN A 111 22.54 24.02 8.29
C ASN A 111 23.97 24.00 7.75
N GLY A 112 24.64 25.15 7.70
CA GLY A 112 25.86 25.34 6.94
C GLY A 112 25.60 25.91 5.54
N ALA A 113 26.66 25.97 4.73
CA ALA A 113 26.63 26.69 3.47
C ALA A 113 25.66 26.01 2.49
N PRO A 114 24.81 26.76 1.76
CA PRO A 114 23.84 26.21 0.81
C PRO A 114 24.49 25.71 -0.50
N THR A 115 25.69 25.14 -0.42
CA THR A 115 26.43 24.52 -1.53
C THR A 115 25.80 23.17 -1.90
N HIS A 116 26.14 22.62 -3.06
CA HIS A 116 25.49 21.42 -3.60
C HIS A 116 25.33 20.26 -2.60
N TRP A 117 24.06 20.06 -2.18
CA TRP A 117 23.35 18.80 -1.85
C TRP A 117 23.52 18.15 -0.48
N VAL A 118 24.29 18.72 0.45
CA VAL A 118 24.33 18.18 1.81
C VAL A 118 24.14 19.33 2.79
N LYS A 119 22.98 19.33 3.47
CA LYS A 119 22.54 20.20 4.60
C LYS A 119 21.41 21.23 4.34
N GLU A 120 20.61 21.09 3.27
CA GLU A 120 19.42 21.95 3.07
C GLU A 120 18.21 21.49 3.93
N ALA A 121 17.70 22.39 4.79
CA ALA A 121 16.51 22.14 5.61
C ALA A 121 15.22 22.30 4.80
N VAL A 122 15.14 23.36 4.01
CA VAL A 122 14.03 23.63 3.10
C VAL A 122 14.55 24.41 1.91
N ARG A 123 14.09 24.07 0.70
CA ARG A 123 14.39 24.78 -0.53
C ARG A 123 13.14 24.90 -1.40
N LEU A 124 12.80 26.14 -1.74
CA LEU A 124 11.60 26.51 -2.48
C LEU A 124 11.99 27.32 -3.72
N ILE A 125 11.20 27.20 -4.80
CA ILE A 125 11.44 27.88 -6.07
C ILE A 125 10.17 28.60 -6.51
N PHE A 126 10.24 29.90 -6.77
CA PHE A 126 9.16 30.66 -7.40
C PHE A 126 9.12 30.40 -8.92
N GLY A 127 7.95 30.07 -9.47
CA GLY A 127 7.70 29.92 -10.91
C GLY A 127 6.99 31.13 -11.53
N SER A 128 7.13 31.33 -12.84
CA SER A 128 6.56 32.46 -13.59
C SER A 128 5.04 32.48 -13.72
N THR A 129 4.41 31.32 -13.58
CA THR A 129 2.95 31.18 -13.59
C THR A 129 2.32 31.52 -12.23
N GLY A 130 3.12 31.97 -11.26
CA GLY A 130 2.66 32.27 -9.91
C GLY A 130 2.47 31.03 -9.05
N TYR A 131 3.37 30.05 -9.15
CA TYR A 131 3.37 28.83 -8.33
C TYR A 131 4.69 28.73 -7.56
N LEU A 132 4.72 28.03 -6.43
CA LEU A 132 5.95 27.80 -5.67
C LEU A 132 6.37 26.32 -5.64
N MET A 133 7.42 25.90 -6.32
CA MET A 133 7.85 24.49 -6.26
C MET A 133 8.65 24.20 -4.99
N GLN A 134 8.45 23.02 -4.37
CA GLN A 134 9.36 22.51 -3.34
C GLN A 134 10.38 21.57 -3.99
N TYR A 135 11.65 21.75 -3.65
CA TYR A 135 12.67 20.75 -3.95
C TYR A 135 12.41 19.51 -3.11
N ASN A 136 12.12 18.39 -3.77
CA ASN A 136 11.86 17.13 -3.10
C ASN A 136 12.85 16.08 -3.61
N ILE A 137 13.39 15.29 -2.70
CA ILE A 137 14.15 14.09 -3.08
C ILE A 137 13.09 13.09 -3.54
N GLY A 138 12.99 12.92 -4.86
CA GLY A 138 11.88 12.26 -5.53
C GLY A 138 11.63 10.80 -5.14
N ASN A 139 10.35 10.45 -5.18
CA ASN A 139 9.86 9.09 -5.31
C ASN A 139 10.24 8.50 -6.70
N TRP A 140 10.88 7.32 -6.71
CA TRP A 140 11.18 6.39 -7.83
C TRP A 140 12.46 6.57 -8.71
N PHE A 141 13.22 5.46 -8.78
CA PHE A 141 14.21 4.90 -9.72
C PHE A 141 15.21 5.73 -10.55
N THR A 142 15.18 7.06 -10.57
CA THR A 142 16.24 7.81 -11.25
C THR A 142 16.69 8.99 -10.40
N TRP A 143 18.01 9.13 -10.28
CA TRP A 143 18.75 10.25 -9.67
C TRP A 143 18.45 11.64 -10.25
N ARG A 144 17.36 11.82 -10.98
CA ARG A 144 16.92 13.13 -11.40
C ARG A 144 16.15 13.74 -10.24
N SER A 145 16.73 14.78 -9.64
CA SER A 145 16.02 15.79 -8.87
C SER A 145 14.61 15.98 -9.43
N THR A 146 13.58 15.45 -8.77
CA THR A 146 12.20 15.75 -9.16
C THR A 146 11.74 16.90 -8.29
N PHE A 147 11.67 18.08 -8.87
CA PHE A 147 10.85 19.12 -8.26
C PHE A 147 9.42 18.58 -8.19
N SER A 148 8.89 18.45 -6.99
CA SER A 148 7.48 18.12 -6.84
C SER A 148 6.71 19.42 -6.97
N TRP A 149 5.85 19.51 -7.99
CA TRP A 149 4.76 20.47 -7.97
C TRP A 149 3.86 20.10 -6.80
N LEU A 150 4.08 20.74 -5.66
CA LEU A 150 3.01 20.85 -4.70
C LEU A 150 1.87 21.65 -5.38
N PRO A 151 0.62 21.53 -4.91
CA PRO A 151 -0.43 22.50 -5.21
C PRO A 151 -0.10 23.80 -4.45
N THR A 152 0.96 24.48 -4.86
CA THR A 152 1.66 25.46 -4.02
C THR A 152 1.19 26.87 -4.27
N ILE A 153 -0.12 27.05 -4.14
CA ILE A 153 -0.74 28.35 -4.13
C ILE A 153 -0.60 29.04 -5.49
N PRO A 154 -1.61 28.94 -6.37
CA PRO A 154 -1.68 29.84 -7.52
C PRO A 154 -1.80 31.28 -6.99
N PHE A 155 -0.91 32.16 -7.42
CA PHE A 155 -1.01 33.59 -7.12
C PHE A 155 -0.92 34.42 -8.42
N PRO A 156 -1.63 35.56 -8.51
CA PRO A 156 -1.65 36.37 -9.72
C PRO A 156 -0.27 36.97 -10.04
N SER A 157 0.07 37.03 -11.33
CA SER A 157 1.43 37.31 -11.85
C SER A 157 1.85 38.79 -11.87
N SER A 158 1.23 39.68 -11.10
CA SER A 158 1.63 41.10 -11.04
C SER A 158 1.61 41.66 -9.62
N ASP A 159 2.80 41.83 -9.03
CA ASP A 159 3.53 43.09 -8.86
C ASP A 159 4.48 42.97 -7.66
N LEU A 160 4.00 42.48 -6.50
CA LEU A 160 4.81 42.23 -5.31
C LEU A 160 4.17 41.15 -4.41
N VAL A 161 4.92 40.09 -4.10
CA VAL A 161 4.45 39.00 -3.22
C VAL A 161 5.20 39.06 -1.91
N LYS A 162 4.47 39.17 -0.80
CA LYS A 162 5.02 38.95 0.53
C LYS A 162 5.06 37.45 0.82
N VAL A 163 6.24 36.98 1.20
CA VAL A 163 6.54 35.60 1.58
C VAL A 163 6.77 35.56 3.06
N ARG A 164 6.07 34.66 3.77
CA ARG A 164 6.33 34.34 5.18
C ARG A 164 6.58 32.85 5.29
N LEU A 165 7.81 32.49 5.66
CA LEU A 165 8.25 31.11 5.87
C LEU A 165 8.47 30.91 7.38
N VAL A 166 7.80 29.94 7.98
CA VAL A 166 8.01 29.57 9.39
C VAL A 166 8.49 28.13 9.45
N VAL A 167 9.66 27.91 10.04
CA VAL A 167 10.32 26.61 10.11
C VAL A 167 10.54 26.18 11.55
N ASP A 168 10.11 24.96 11.85
CA ASP A 168 10.36 24.30 13.13
C ASP A 168 11.11 22.98 12.89
N VAL A 169 12.43 23.03 13.10
CA VAL A 169 13.32 21.86 12.96
C VAL A 169 13.01 20.77 13.99
N THR A 170 12.33 21.10 15.07
CA THR A 170 12.07 20.17 16.17
C THR A 170 10.99 19.14 15.83
N ILE A 171 10.06 19.50 14.95
CA ILE A 171 9.10 18.59 14.28
C ILE A 171 9.49 18.29 12.83
N GLY A 172 10.58 18.87 12.34
CA GLY A 172 11.06 18.68 10.98
C GLY A 172 10.08 19.18 9.92
N ALA A 173 9.46 20.34 10.16
CA ALA A 173 8.41 20.85 9.28
C ALA A 173 8.50 22.38 9.10
N TYR A 174 7.76 22.86 8.09
CA TYR A 174 7.54 24.27 7.85
C TYR A 174 6.12 24.55 7.36
N LYS A 175 5.72 25.81 7.47
CA LYS A 175 4.56 26.36 6.76
C LYS A 175 4.94 27.63 6.01
N LEU A 176 4.22 27.89 4.93
CA LEU A 176 4.41 29.04 4.08
C LEU A 176 3.09 29.80 3.92
N TRP A 177 3.17 31.12 4.02
CA TRP A 177 2.08 32.01 3.67
C TRP A 177 2.54 32.94 2.55
N LEU A 178 1.66 33.11 1.55
CA LEU A 178 1.85 34.02 0.44
C LEU A 178 0.70 35.03 0.41
N SER A 179 1.02 36.31 0.23
CA SER A 179 0.02 37.36 0.09
C SER A 179 0.49 38.39 -0.93
N SER A 180 -0.39 38.75 -1.87
CA SER A 180 -0.14 39.89 -2.77
C SER A 180 -0.24 41.19 -1.97
N LEU A 181 0.76 42.06 -2.09
CA LEU A 181 0.78 43.35 -1.39
C LEU A 181 -0.33 44.25 -1.95
N GLY A 182 -1.34 44.50 -1.13
CA GLY A 182 -2.54 45.27 -1.50
C GLY A 182 -3.82 44.43 -1.63
N SER A 183 -3.73 43.10 -1.57
CA SER A 183 -4.88 42.20 -1.43
C SER A 183 -5.05 41.73 0.02
N GLN A 184 -6.28 41.49 0.45
CA GLN A 184 -6.55 40.79 1.72
C GLN A 184 -6.49 39.26 1.57
N GLN A 185 -6.38 38.73 0.35
CA GLN A 185 -6.24 37.30 0.14
C GLN A 185 -4.84 36.85 0.55
N GLN A 186 -4.81 35.93 1.51
CA GLN A 186 -3.63 35.21 1.94
C GLN A 186 -3.85 33.72 1.67
N GLU A 187 -2.88 33.12 1.03
CA GLU A 187 -2.86 31.70 0.73
C GLU A 187 -1.84 31.02 1.62
N VAL A 188 -2.18 29.85 2.16
CA VAL A 188 -1.41 29.17 3.21
C VAL A 188 -1.19 27.73 2.83
N SER A 189 0.06 27.26 2.96
CA SER A 189 0.36 25.85 2.75
C SER A 189 -0.19 24.99 3.88
N GLU A 190 -0.45 23.72 3.58
CA GLU A 190 -0.49 22.68 4.62
C GLU A 190 0.87 22.61 5.34
N LEU A 191 0.95 21.85 6.44
CA LEU A 191 2.22 21.58 7.12
C LEU A 191 3.07 20.67 6.22
N LEU A 192 4.29 21.10 5.87
CA LEU A 192 5.17 20.42 4.92
C LEU A 192 6.46 19.95 5.59
N PRO A 193 7.03 18.80 5.19
CA PRO A 193 8.27 18.30 5.79
C PRO A 193 9.51 19.03 5.25
N LEU A 194 10.56 19.07 6.06
CA LEU A 194 11.90 19.47 5.63
C LEU A 194 12.48 18.52 4.58
N SER A 195 13.36 19.03 3.72
CA SER A 195 14.08 18.26 2.70
C SER A 195 15.15 17.35 3.31
N SER A 196 15.76 17.76 4.42
CA SER A 196 16.77 16.99 5.15
C SER A 196 16.49 16.96 6.66
N PRO A 197 16.90 15.89 7.38
CA PRO A 197 16.79 15.81 8.82
C PRO A 197 17.90 16.64 9.48
N VAL A 198 17.70 17.96 9.52
CA VAL A 198 18.60 18.87 10.22
C VAL A 198 18.14 19.07 11.67
N ASN A 199 19.10 19.04 12.61
CA ASN A 199 18.80 19.24 14.03
C ASN A 199 18.73 20.73 14.42
N GLN A 200 19.38 21.59 13.65
CA GLN A 200 19.45 23.04 13.81
C GLN A 200 19.63 23.69 12.43
N VAL A 201 19.32 24.98 12.33
CA VAL A 201 19.60 25.81 11.14
C VAL A 201 20.39 27.05 11.56
N ASP A 202 21.18 27.58 10.65
CA ASP A 202 22.06 28.73 10.89
C ASP A 202 22.18 29.67 9.67
N CYS A 203 21.54 29.34 8.56
CA CYS A 203 21.68 30.06 7.30
C CYS A 203 20.35 30.19 6.57
N PHE A 204 20.01 31.40 6.13
CA PHE A 204 18.98 31.67 5.12
C PHE A 204 19.65 32.10 3.82
N PHE A 205 19.11 31.68 2.66
CA PHE A 205 19.72 31.97 1.36
C PHE A 205 18.71 32.31 0.26
N PHE A 206 19.17 33.08 -0.72
CA PHE A 206 18.59 33.25 -2.04
C PHE A 206 19.53 32.73 -3.13
N PHE A 207 18.96 32.20 -4.20
CA PHE A 207 19.69 31.67 -5.35
C PHE A 207 18.93 31.96 -6.65
N ASN A 208 19.63 32.53 -7.63
CA ASN A 208 19.10 32.83 -8.96
C ASN A 208 19.75 31.91 -10.01
N GLY A 209 19.50 30.61 -9.92
CA GLY A 209 20.21 29.61 -10.71
C GLY A 209 19.57 29.17 -12.01
N GLU A 210 18.32 29.54 -12.23
CA GLU A 210 17.50 28.87 -13.23
C GLU A 210 16.83 29.84 -14.21
N SER A 211 16.72 31.15 -13.94
CA SER A 211 15.98 32.06 -14.83
C SER A 211 16.59 32.17 -16.24
N ASP A 212 15.72 32.22 -17.26
CA ASP A 212 16.07 32.40 -18.68
C ASP A 212 16.56 33.85 -18.97
N GLY A 213 17.47 34.39 -18.15
CA GLY A 213 18.01 35.74 -18.29
C GLY A 213 17.15 36.84 -17.66
N ILE A 214 16.26 36.50 -16.72
CA ILE A 214 15.36 37.46 -16.07
C ILE A 214 15.98 37.96 -14.76
N THR A 215 16.00 39.28 -14.60
CA THR A 215 16.40 39.95 -13.37
C THR A 215 15.34 39.78 -12.29
N LEU A 216 15.74 39.24 -11.14
CA LEU A 216 14.93 39.13 -9.93
C LEU A 216 15.25 40.27 -8.98
N GLU A 217 14.23 40.75 -8.27
CA GLU A 217 14.39 41.73 -7.19
C GLU A 217 13.67 41.24 -5.94
N VAL A 218 14.40 41.18 -4.82
CA VAL A 218 13.92 40.70 -3.52
C VAL A 218 14.26 41.71 -2.42
N SER A 219 13.37 41.92 -1.47
CA SER A 219 13.70 42.72 -0.28
C SER A 219 14.70 41.98 0.61
N GLU A 220 15.40 42.72 1.47
CA GLU A 220 16.11 42.07 2.57
C GLU A 220 15.16 41.22 3.43
N PRO A 221 15.59 40.02 3.88
CA PRO A 221 14.76 39.14 4.67
C PRO A 221 14.75 39.59 6.13
N ASN A 222 13.56 39.80 6.67
CA ASN A 222 13.34 39.95 8.10
C ASN A 222 13.31 38.57 8.76
N ILE A 223 14.39 38.22 9.47
CA ILE A 223 14.55 36.93 10.14
C ILE A 223 14.31 37.12 11.64
N ARG A 224 13.34 36.39 12.19
CA ARG A 224 13.01 36.37 13.61
C ARG A 224 13.20 34.95 14.17
N ILE A 225 14.06 34.82 15.18
CA ILE A 225 14.37 33.53 15.82
C ILE A 225 13.65 33.45 17.15
N GLY A 226 12.89 32.37 17.37
CA GLY A 226 12.07 32.19 18.56
C GLY A 226 10.83 33.08 18.60
N ALA A 227 10.35 33.54 17.44
CA ALA A 227 9.13 34.35 17.34
C ALA A 227 7.85 33.59 17.67
N LEU A 228 7.89 32.25 17.59
CA LEU A 228 6.83 31.35 18.00
C LEU A 228 7.45 30.27 18.91
N PRO A 229 6.72 29.71 19.87
CA PRO A 229 7.19 28.55 20.60
C PRO A 229 7.32 27.35 19.66
N ASN A 230 8.20 26.41 19.99
CA ASN A 230 8.29 25.15 19.26
C ASN A 230 6.97 24.37 19.38
N ALA A 231 6.60 23.65 18.33
CA ALA A 231 5.41 22.81 18.34
C ALA A 231 5.57 21.62 19.30
N PRO A 232 4.48 21.12 19.89
CA PRO A 232 4.49 19.81 20.52
C PRO A 232 4.76 18.73 19.46
N LYS A 233 5.43 17.65 19.87
CA LYS A 233 5.95 16.65 18.92
C LYS A 233 5.31 15.30 19.13
N ALA A 234 5.48 14.44 18.13
CA ALA A 234 5.16 13.03 18.24
C ALA A 234 3.73 12.79 18.73
N LEU A 235 2.77 13.59 18.26
CA LEU A 235 1.36 13.37 18.55
C LEU A 235 0.97 11.95 18.08
N ARG A 236 0.28 11.23 18.95
CA ARG A 236 -0.30 9.92 18.70
C ARG A 236 -1.77 9.95 19.10
N VAL A 237 -2.63 9.48 18.22
CA VAL A 237 -4.06 9.30 18.48
C VAL A 237 -4.34 7.80 18.46
N LYS A 238 -4.87 7.26 19.56
CA LYS A 238 -5.17 5.83 19.66
C LYS A 238 -6.59 5.57 20.15
N PRO A 239 -7.26 4.54 19.63
CA PRO A 239 -8.50 4.09 20.22
C PRO A 239 -8.27 3.44 21.59
N THR A 240 -9.20 3.67 22.50
CA THR A 240 -9.27 2.98 23.80
C THR A 240 -10.28 1.83 23.74
N GLU A 241 -10.23 0.93 24.73
CA GLU A 241 -11.25 -0.13 24.87
C GLU A 241 -12.64 0.41 25.25
N GLU A 242 -12.73 1.63 25.80
CA GLU A 242 -13.99 2.29 26.13
C GLU A 242 -14.66 2.94 24.90
N GLY A 243 -13.97 2.93 23.75
CA GLY A 243 -14.48 3.52 22.51
C GLY A 243 -14.26 5.04 22.42
N SER A 244 -13.31 5.58 23.17
CA SER A 244 -12.82 6.96 23.07
C SER A 244 -11.50 7.02 22.29
N LEU A 245 -10.99 8.23 22.04
CA LEU A 245 -9.67 8.44 21.43
C LEU A 245 -8.72 9.11 22.42
N LEU A 246 -7.61 8.43 22.74
CA LEU A 246 -6.55 8.96 23.59
C LEU A 246 -5.46 9.61 22.74
N LEU A 247 -5.25 10.90 22.98
CA LEU A 247 -4.18 11.70 22.41
C LEU A 247 -3.00 11.69 23.38
N LYS A 248 -1.78 11.49 22.86
CA LYS A 248 -0.52 11.66 23.59
C LYS A 248 0.49 12.40 22.74
N TRP A 249 1.23 13.34 23.33
CA TRP A 249 2.28 14.09 22.65
C TRP A 249 3.47 14.31 23.57
N GLN A 250 4.60 14.68 22.97
CA GLN A 250 5.76 15.19 23.71
C GLN A 250 5.63 16.70 23.88
N PRO A 251 6.05 17.24 25.05
CA PRO A 251 5.95 18.67 25.30
C PRO A 251 6.83 19.47 24.32
N SER A 252 6.47 20.73 24.15
CA SER A 252 7.28 21.72 23.44
C SER A 252 8.68 21.85 24.06
N GLU A 253 9.70 22.12 23.24
CA GLU A 253 11.04 22.47 23.72
C GLU A 253 11.11 23.91 24.27
N SER A 254 10.10 24.74 24.01
CA SER A 254 9.99 26.10 24.54
C SER A 254 9.59 26.11 26.01
N SER A 255 10.37 26.79 26.85
CA SER A 255 10.16 26.85 28.31
C SER A 255 9.06 27.82 28.74
N ASP A 256 8.63 28.71 27.86
CA ASP A 256 7.63 29.77 28.08
C ASP A 256 6.20 29.35 27.67
N VAL A 257 5.97 28.04 27.47
CA VAL A 257 4.65 27.50 27.11
C VAL A 257 3.79 27.35 28.36
N HIS A 258 2.58 27.92 28.33
CA HIS A 258 1.63 27.87 29.45
C HIS A 258 0.43 26.94 29.18
N LEU A 259 0.06 26.75 27.91
CA LEU A 259 -1.10 25.95 27.49
C LEU A 259 -0.82 25.15 26.21
N TYR A 260 -1.58 24.07 26.01
CA TYR A 260 -1.75 23.40 24.71
C TYR A 260 -3.19 23.54 24.23
N ARG A 261 -3.38 23.81 22.94
CA ARG A 261 -4.68 23.73 22.26
C ARG A 261 -4.79 22.44 21.48
N ILE A 262 -5.97 21.81 21.54
CA ILE A 262 -6.26 20.55 20.86
C ILE A 262 -7.29 20.83 19.78
N TYR A 263 -6.97 20.40 18.56
CA TYR A 263 -7.83 20.55 17.39
C TYR A 263 -8.28 19.21 16.87
N ARG A 264 -9.55 19.13 16.45
CA ARG A 264 -10.16 17.97 15.80
C ARG A 264 -10.80 18.41 14.49
N ARG A 265 -10.41 17.81 13.36
CA ARG A 265 -10.84 18.20 12.01
C ARG A 265 -10.72 19.72 11.73
N GLY A 266 -9.71 20.36 12.32
CA GLY A 266 -9.44 21.79 12.16
C GLY A 266 -10.13 22.72 13.17
N GLU A 267 -11.07 22.21 13.97
CA GLU A 267 -11.75 23.00 15.01
C GLU A 267 -11.09 22.82 16.37
N GLN A 268 -10.92 23.91 17.12
CA GLN A 268 -10.45 23.87 18.49
C GLN A 268 -11.52 23.25 19.39
N ILE A 269 -11.17 22.19 20.13
CA ILE A 269 -12.11 21.49 21.01
C ILE A 269 -11.73 21.54 22.49
N ALA A 270 -10.46 21.82 22.81
CA ALA A 270 -9.99 21.91 24.19
C ALA A 270 -8.73 22.76 24.33
N GLU A 271 -8.52 23.29 25.55
CA GLU A 271 -7.29 23.88 26.04
C GLU A 271 -6.88 23.16 27.33
N VAL A 272 -5.61 22.79 27.45
CA VAL A 272 -5.06 22.10 28.63
C VAL A 272 -3.78 22.78 29.13
N PRO A 273 -3.48 22.73 30.44
CA PRO A 273 -2.24 23.30 30.99
C PRO A 273 -0.98 22.67 30.39
N ALA A 274 0.14 23.41 30.35
CA ALA A 274 1.41 22.95 29.76
C ALA A 274 2.03 21.69 30.39
N ASN A 275 1.62 21.30 31.60
CA ASN A 275 2.03 20.04 32.22
C ASN A 275 1.23 18.82 31.73
N THR A 276 0.23 19.02 30.88
CA THR A 276 -0.62 17.97 30.30
C THR A 276 -0.08 17.55 28.94
N THR A 277 0.28 16.27 28.81
CA THR A 277 0.80 15.67 27.56
C THR A 277 -0.06 14.51 27.04
N GLN A 278 -1.23 14.34 27.64
CA GLN A 278 -2.23 13.37 27.23
C GLN A 278 -3.64 13.93 27.46
N TRP A 279 -4.57 13.62 26.56
CA TRP A 279 -5.96 14.05 26.65
C TRP A 279 -6.86 13.05 25.93
N GLU A 280 -8.07 12.84 26.45
CA GLU A 280 -9.00 11.83 25.94
C GLU A 280 -10.26 12.48 25.36
N ASP A 281 -10.53 12.21 24.08
CA ASP A 281 -11.75 12.61 23.40
C ASP A 281 -12.84 11.55 23.57
N LYS A 282 -13.83 11.85 24.41
CA LYS A 282 -15.02 11.01 24.62
C LYS A 282 -16.18 11.40 23.70
N ALA A 283 -16.09 12.51 22.97
CA ALA A 283 -17.16 13.05 22.12
C ALA A 283 -17.00 12.57 20.67
N VAL A 284 -16.77 11.26 20.47
CA VAL A 284 -16.48 10.62 19.18
C VAL A 284 -17.47 9.51 18.84
N ASN A 285 -17.71 9.28 17.55
CA ASN A 285 -18.56 8.20 17.05
C ASN A 285 -17.72 6.97 16.67
N GLN A 286 -18.19 5.77 17.01
CA GLN A 286 -17.52 4.48 16.78
C GLN A 286 -17.21 4.14 15.31
N ARG A 287 -17.79 4.85 14.33
CA ARG A 287 -17.69 4.50 12.90
C ARG A 287 -17.07 5.60 12.05
N GLU A 288 -16.61 6.68 12.68
CA GLU A 288 -16.02 7.83 12.01
C GLU A 288 -14.53 7.94 12.35
N ALA A 289 -13.75 8.40 11.37
CA ALA A 289 -12.34 8.72 11.57
C ALA A 289 -12.14 10.19 11.96
N TYR A 290 -11.28 10.45 12.94
CA TYR A 290 -10.99 11.80 13.43
C TYR A 290 -9.50 12.10 13.35
N GLY A 291 -9.15 13.19 12.67
CA GLY A 291 -7.80 13.73 12.65
C GLY A 291 -7.62 14.82 13.70
N TYR A 292 -6.46 14.80 14.37
CA TYR A 292 -6.10 15.74 15.43
C TYR A 292 -4.74 16.36 15.18
N PHE A 293 -4.55 17.58 15.68
CA PHE A 293 -3.25 18.20 15.90
C PHE A 293 -3.27 19.02 17.20
N VAL A 294 -2.09 19.29 17.74
CA VAL A 294 -1.91 20.07 18.97
C VAL A 294 -0.96 21.23 18.70
N THR A 295 -1.21 22.38 19.32
CA THR A 295 -0.31 23.55 19.28
C THR A 295 0.05 23.98 20.69
N ALA A 296 1.21 24.63 20.84
CA ALA A 296 1.69 25.20 22.10
C ALA A 296 1.46 26.71 22.12
N LEU A 297 1.13 27.26 23.29
CA LEU A 297 0.90 28.68 23.49
C LEU A 297 1.89 29.29 24.49
N SER A 298 2.49 30.42 24.11
CA SER A 298 3.19 31.35 24.99
C SER A 298 2.44 32.69 25.10
N ASP A 299 2.92 33.62 25.93
CA ASP A 299 2.24 34.88 26.30
C ASP A 299 1.85 35.81 25.13
N ALA A 300 2.31 35.54 23.90
CA ALA A 300 1.95 36.35 22.72
C ALA A 300 1.69 35.56 21.43
N THR A 301 1.98 34.26 21.35
CA THR A 301 1.98 33.51 20.08
C THR A 301 1.68 32.03 20.24
N GLU A 302 1.00 31.47 19.23
CA GLU A 302 0.73 30.04 19.10
C GLU A 302 1.74 29.40 18.15
N SER A 303 2.22 28.20 18.46
CA SER A 303 3.20 27.46 17.64
C SER A 303 2.63 27.06 16.28
N LEU A 304 3.50 26.54 15.41
CA LEU A 304 3.03 25.65 14.35
C LEU A 304 2.27 24.44 14.94
N PRO A 305 1.33 23.82 14.20
CA PRO A 305 0.71 22.58 14.66
C PRO A 305 1.73 21.44 14.69
N SER A 306 1.53 20.50 15.61
CA SER A 306 2.14 19.17 15.52
C SER A 306 1.75 18.51 14.20
N TRP A 307 2.49 17.46 13.80
CA TRP A 307 2.00 16.58 12.75
C TRP A 307 0.62 16.01 13.12
N SER A 308 -0.30 16.05 12.17
CA SER A 308 -1.64 15.52 12.40
C SER A 308 -1.60 14.00 12.42
N ASP A 309 -2.24 13.39 13.42
CA ASP A 309 -2.46 11.95 13.49
C ASP A 309 -3.97 11.68 13.52
N ALA A 310 -4.38 10.47 13.14
CA ALA A 310 -5.79 10.12 13.06
C ALA A 310 -6.04 8.69 13.53
N ALA A 311 -7.21 8.51 14.11
CA ALA A 311 -7.74 7.21 14.45
C ALA A 311 -9.27 7.21 14.37
N MET A 312 -9.83 6.02 14.35
CA MET A 312 -11.23 5.72 14.55
C MET A 312 -11.36 4.97 15.88
N PRO A 313 -12.39 5.25 16.69
CA PRO A 313 -12.60 4.49 17.93
C PRO A 313 -12.72 2.99 17.65
N LYS A 314 -12.21 2.17 18.57
CA LYS A 314 -12.25 0.71 18.41
C LYS A 314 -13.70 0.24 18.56
N PRO A 315 -14.30 -0.33 17.51
CA PRO A 315 -15.69 -0.75 17.58
C PRO A 315 -15.84 -1.93 18.55
N LYS A 316 -17.03 -2.05 19.13
CA LYS A 316 -17.37 -3.20 19.97
C LYS A 316 -17.55 -4.44 19.10
N VAL A 317 -16.73 -5.45 19.37
CA VAL A 317 -16.75 -6.77 18.71
C VAL A 317 -16.78 -7.88 19.75
N SER A 318 -17.25 -9.08 19.38
CA SER A 318 -17.35 -10.23 20.27
C SER A 318 -15.99 -10.92 20.44
N LEU A 319 -15.07 -10.29 21.16
CA LEU A 319 -13.80 -10.93 21.56
C LEU A 319 -14.08 -11.98 22.64
N LYS A 320 -13.84 -13.24 22.32
CA LYS A 320 -14.01 -14.37 23.23
C LYS A 320 -12.68 -14.81 23.81
N ARG A 321 -12.78 -15.41 25.00
CA ARG A 321 -11.70 -16.13 25.68
C ARG A 321 -12.03 -17.62 25.61
N THR A 322 -11.04 -18.46 25.86
CA THR A 322 -11.26 -19.90 26.03
C THR A 322 -12.42 -20.15 27.01
N PRO A 323 -13.45 -20.91 26.59
CA PRO A 323 -14.63 -21.13 27.41
C PRO A 323 -14.32 -22.02 28.62
N PRO A 324 -14.98 -21.84 29.78
CA PRO A 324 -14.79 -22.67 30.97
C PRO A 324 -14.98 -24.17 30.72
N GLU A 325 -15.95 -24.53 29.88
CA GLU A 325 -16.27 -25.89 29.47
C GLU A 325 -15.23 -26.51 28.52
N MET A 326 -14.22 -25.74 28.09
CA MET A 326 -13.15 -26.16 27.18
C MET A 326 -13.65 -26.73 25.83
N VAL A 327 -14.91 -26.46 25.49
CA VAL A 327 -15.58 -26.87 24.24
C VAL A 327 -16.45 -25.73 23.74
N ALA A 328 -16.35 -25.37 22.46
CA ALA A 328 -17.33 -24.48 21.80
C ALA A 328 -17.90 -25.12 20.53
N ASN A 329 -19.10 -24.69 20.12
CA ASN A 329 -19.79 -25.20 18.93
C ASN A 329 -20.25 -24.04 18.05
N TYR A 330 -19.99 -24.15 16.75
CA TYR A 330 -20.39 -23.17 15.74
C TYR A 330 -20.91 -23.90 14.49
N ASP A 331 -21.61 -23.20 13.60
CA ASP A 331 -21.91 -23.75 12.28
C ASP A 331 -20.62 -23.78 11.42
N CYS A 332 -19.87 -22.67 11.45
CA CYS A 332 -18.61 -22.52 10.74
C CYS A 332 -17.47 -22.05 11.65
N VAL A 333 -16.28 -22.58 11.41
CA VAL A 333 -15.03 -22.12 12.04
C VAL A 333 -14.04 -21.70 10.96
N VAL A 334 -13.55 -20.48 11.06
CA VAL A 334 -12.53 -19.91 10.18
C VAL A 334 -11.21 -19.81 10.94
N VAL A 335 -10.16 -20.46 10.43
CA VAL A 335 -8.82 -20.44 11.04
C VAL A 335 -7.91 -19.54 10.23
N GLY A 336 -7.35 -18.52 10.88
CA GLY A 336 -6.55 -17.45 10.29
C GLY A 336 -7.36 -16.18 10.09
N ALA A 337 -7.08 -15.12 10.83
CA ALA A 337 -7.68 -13.79 10.60
C ALA A 337 -6.89 -12.99 9.56
N THR A 338 -6.56 -13.63 8.43
CA THR A 338 -6.02 -12.98 7.22
C THR A 338 -7.16 -12.24 6.49
N PRO A 339 -6.89 -11.44 5.44
CA PRO A 339 -7.94 -10.84 4.63
C PRO A 339 -8.93 -11.88 4.06
N ALA A 340 -8.46 -13.08 3.69
CA ALA A 340 -9.32 -14.19 3.30
C ALA A 340 -10.25 -14.65 4.44
N GLY A 341 -9.71 -14.84 5.64
CA GLY A 341 -10.50 -15.32 6.78
C GLY A 341 -11.52 -14.31 7.27
N ILE A 342 -11.15 -13.03 7.27
CA ILE A 342 -12.06 -11.93 7.58
C ILE A 342 -13.19 -11.87 6.54
N ALA A 343 -12.87 -12.00 5.26
CA ALA A 343 -13.87 -12.03 4.20
C ALA A 343 -14.84 -13.22 4.35
N ALA A 344 -14.34 -14.41 4.68
CA ALA A 344 -15.16 -15.58 4.95
C ALA A 344 -16.10 -15.36 6.14
N ALA A 345 -15.58 -14.84 7.26
CA ALA A 345 -16.34 -14.60 8.47
C ALA A 345 -17.45 -13.54 8.28
N ILE A 346 -17.16 -12.46 7.55
CA ILE A 346 -18.14 -11.43 7.19
C ILE A 346 -19.26 -12.04 6.35
N THR A 347 -18.92 -12.78 5.30
CA THR A 347 -19.89 -13.40 4.40
C THR A 347 -20.81 -14.38 5.12
N LEU A 348 -20.24 -15.27 5.95
CA LEU A 348 -21.02 -16.23 6.73
C LEU A 348 -21.97 -15.54 7.72
N SER A 349 -21.50 -14.48 8.39
CA SER A 349 -22.34 -13.70 9.29
C SER A 349 -23.49 -13.00 8.55
N ARG A 350 -23.22 -12.43 7.37
CA ARG A 350 -24.25 -11.84 6.49
C ARG A 350 -25.28 -12.87 6.02
N MET A 351 -24.90 -14.13 5.91
CA MET A 351 -25.79 -15.26 5.59
C MET A 351 -26.52 -15.82 6.83
N GLY A 352 -26.27 -15.28 8.03
CA GLY A 352 -26.98 -15.63 9.25
C GLY A 352 -26.42 -16.84 10.01
N TRP A 353 -25.21 -17.31 9.69
CA TRP A 353 -24.58 -18.45 10.37
C TRP A 353 -23.83 -18.05 11.62
N THR A 354 -23.71 -18.98 12.58
CA THR A 354 -22.82 -18.79 13.74
C THR A 354 -21.37 -19.08 13.34
N VAL A 355 -20.46 -18.13 13.62
CA VAL A 355 -19.09 -18.15 13.13
C VAL A 355 -18.10 -17.91 14.26
N ALA A 356 -17.06 -18.75 14.32
CA ALA A 356 -15.84 -18.41 15.05
C ALA A 356 -14.71 -18.03 14.08
N LEU A 357 -14.02 -16.93 14.37
CA LEU A 357 -12.79 -16.52 13.70
C LEU A 357 -11.61 -16.68 14.66
N VAL A 358 -10.70 -17.59 14.34
CA VAL A 358 -9.59 -17.99 15.20
C VAL A 358 -8.29 -17.44 14.64
N ASN A 359 -7.49 -16.76 15.47
CA ASN A 359 -6.21 -16.18 15.07
C ASN A 359 -5.10 -16.48 16.07
N ARG A 360 -3.88 -16.65 15.54
CA ARG A 360 -2.68 -16.95 16.34
C ARG A 360 -2.14 -15.76 17.10
N THR A 361 -2.28 -14.55 16.56
CA THR A 361 -1.69 -13.32 17.11
C THR A 361 -2.79 -12.40 17.64
N ASN A 362 -2.39 -11.27 18.24
CA ASN A 362 -3.31 -10.20 18.64
C ASN A 362 -3.68 -9.26 17.47
N HIS A 363 -3.00 -9.37 16.32
CA HIS A 363 -3.29 -8.55 15.14
C HIS A 363 -4.09 -9.35 14.12
N ILE A 364 -5.14 -8.72 13.60
CA ILE A 364 -5.93 -9.27 12.48
C ILE A 364 -5.55 -8.58 11.17
N GLY A 365 -5.94 -9.15 10.03
CA GLY A 365 -5.73 -8.58 8.70
C GLY A 365 -4.45 -9.01 8.00
N GLY A 366 -3.68 -9.94 8.59
CA GLY A 366 -2.52 -10.57 7.96
C GLY A 366 -1.47 -9.57 7.47
N MET A 367 -1.00 -9.72 6.24
CA MET A 367 0.03 -8.83 5.67
C MET A 367 -0.46 -7.40 5.45
N MET A 368 -1.74 -7.19 5.16
CA MET A 368 -2.31 -5.84 4.96
C MET A 368 -2.22 -4.97 6.22
N THR A 369 -2.15 -5.59 7.38
CA THR A 369 -1.95 -4.93 8.67
C THR A 369 -0.57 -5.15 9.22
N SER A 370 0.30 -5.86 8.50
CA SER A 370 1.70 -6.16 8.86
C SER A 370 2.68 -5.64 7.80
N GLY A 371 2.39 -4.44 7.30
CA GLY A 371 3.30 -3.64 6.47
C GLY A 371 3.09 -3.73 4.96
N LEU A 372 2.31 -4.69 4.44
CA LEU A 372 1.89 -4.69 3.04
C LEU A 372 0.78 -3.66 2.85
N SER A 373 1.21 -2.44 2.54
CA SER A 373 0.39 -1.25 2.49
C SER A 373 0.09 -0.78 1.06
N ALA A 374 0.74 -1.40 0.08
CA ALA A 374 0.48 -1.25 -1.35
C ALA A 374 0.17 -2.62 -1.97
N THR A 375 -1.11 -2.90 -2.19
CA THR A 375 -1.55 -4.18 -2.76
C THR A 375 -1.28 -4.25 -4.26
N ASP A 376 -0.57 -5.30 -4.70
CA ASP A 376 -0.23 -5.59 -6.08
C ASP A 376 -1.46 -5.81 -6.97
N ARG A 377 -1.49 -5.13 -8.12
CA ARG A 377 -2.57 -5.17 -9.14
C ARG A 377 -2.18 -4.38 -10.38
N ARG A 378 -2.73 -4.73 -11.55
CA ARG A 378 -2.67 -3.90 -12.77
C ARG A 378 -4.01 -3.23 -13.06
N TYR A 379 -5.12 -3.93 -12.84
CA TYR A 379 -6.47 -3.49 -13.18
C TYR A 379 -7.37 -3.51 -11.96
N ARG A 380 -7.85 -2.33 -11.55
CA ARG A 380 -8.67 -2.19 -10.36
C ARG A 380 -10.03 -2.89 -10.48
N GLN A 381 -10.52 -3.06 -11.71
CA GLN A 381 -11.79 -3.71 -12.05
C GLN A 381 -11.79 -5.21 -11.75
N ALA A 382 -10.63 -5.83 -11.57
CA ALA A 382 -10.53 -7.24 -11.21
C ALA A 382 -10.82 -7.50 -9.73
N SER A 383 -10.84 -6.46 -8.90
CA SER A 383 -11.03 -6.59 -7.45
C SER A 383 -12.36 -5.96 -7.01
N GLY A 384 -13.37 -6.82 -6.82
CA GLY A 384 -14.72 -6.44 -6.36
C GLY A 384 -15.02 -6.89 -4.92
N GLY A 385 -16.31 -7.02 -4.61
CA GLY A 385 -16.81 -7.59 -3.35
C GLY A 385 -16.23 -6.93 -2.10
N LEU A 386 -15.87 -7.74 -1.10
CA LEU A 386 -15.39 -7.27 0.19
C LEU A 386 -14.06 -6.51 0.12
N PHE A 387 -13.21 -6.76 -0.89
CA PHE A 387 -11.99 -5.96 -1.09
C PHE A 387 -12.32 -4.54 -1.56
N ALA A 388 -13.33 -4.38 -2.43
CA ALA A 388 -13.82 -3.06 -2.81
C ALA A 388 -14.43 -2.31 -1.62
N GLU A 389 -15.17 -2.99 -0.73
CA GLU A 389 -15.67 -2.42 0.52
C GLU A 389 -14.52 -1.96 1.45
N PHE A 390 -13.48 -2.77 1.62
CA PHE A 390 -12.29 -2.40 2.40
C PHE A 390 -11.64 -1.12 1.87
N VAL A 391 -11.39 -1.07 0.56
CA VAL A 391 -10.78 0.09 -0.11
C VAL A 391 -11.64 1.34 0.07
N GLU A 392 -12.97 1.21 -0.05
CA GLU A 392 -13.89 2.33 0.19
C GLU A 392 -13.82 2.84 1.64
N HIS A 393 -13.70 1.95 2.61
CA HIS A 393 -13.54 2.32 4.02
C HIS A 393 -12.19 2.99 4.30
N VAL A 394 -11.10 2.56 3.66
CA VAL A 394 -9.81 3.25 3.74
C VAL A 394 -9.90 4.65 3.13
N GLU A 395 -10.49 4.79 1.94
CA GLU A 395 -10.71 6.10 1.30
C GLU A 395 -11.52 7.02 2.21
N ARG A 396 -12.61 6.49 2.80
CA ARG A 396 -13.46 7.20 3.74
C ARG A 396 -12.70 7.65 4.98
N PHE A 397 -11.86 6.79 5.58
CA PHE A 397 -11.06 7.13 6.75
C PHE A 397 -10.23 8.39 6.51
N TYR A 398 -9.45 8.42 5.42
CA TYR A 398 -8.58 9.56 5.13
C TYR A 398 -9.39 10.82 4.76
N ARG A 399 -10.52 10.65 4.08
CA ARG A 399 -11.44 11.75 3.74
C ARG A 399 -12.06 12.39 4.98
N GLU A 400 -12.53 11.59 5.93
CA GLU A 400 -13.18 12.07 7.16
C GLU A 400 -12.17 12.65 8.17
N ALA A 401 -11.01 12.02 8.31
CA ALA A 401 -10.01 12.44 9.29
C ALA A 401 -9.29 13.73 8.86
N TYR A 402 -8.91 13.84 7.59
CA TYR A 402 -8.05 14.92 7.09
C TYR A 402 -8.75 15.89 6.13
N GLY A 403 -9.96 15.55 5.67
CA GLY A 403 -10.71 16.34 4.70
C GLY A 403 -10.51 15.89 3.25
N VAL A 404 -11.49 16.21 2.41
CA VAL A 404 -11.46 15.96 0.96
C VAL A 404 -10.26 16.68 0.36
N ASN A 405 -9.51 15.99 -0.50
CA ASN A 405 -8.31 16.50 -1.16
C ASN A 405 -7.18 16.96 -0.21
N SER A 406 -7.15 16.53 1.05
CA SER A 406 -5.93 16.60 1.85
C SER A 406 -4.77 15.81 1.20
N ILE A 407 -3.53 16.09 1.60
CA ILE A 407 -2.37 15.30 1.15
C ILE A 407 -2.59 13.79 1.40
N GLN A 408 -3.09 13.42 2.58
CA GLN A 408 -3.34 12.03 2.99
C GLN A 408 -4.44 11.39 2.13
N HIS A 409 -5.55 12.09 1.88
CA HIS A 409 -6.63 11.59 1.03
C HIS A 409 -6.16 11.34 -0.42
N ARG A 410 -5.33 12.22 -0.98
CA ARG A 410 -4.74 11.99 -2.31
C ARG A 410 -3.74 10.83 -2.28
N GLN A 411 -2.92 10.75 -1.25
CA GLN A 411 -1.88 9.72 -1.11
C GLN A 411 -2.45 8.31 -0.91
N CYS A 412 -3.66 8.17 -0.36
CA CYS A 412 -4.29 6.85 -0.25
C CYS A 412 -4.76 6.29 -1.60
N GLN A 413 -4.72 7.09 -2.68
CA GLN A 413 -5.06 6.71 -4.06
C GLN A 413 -6.45 6.06 -4.23
N GLY A 414 -7.44 6.58 -3.50
CA GLY A 414 -8.79 6.01 -3.47
C GLY A 414 -8.86 4.73 -2.63
N GLY A 415 -8.08 4.65 -1.56
CA GLY A 415 -8.10 3.58 -0.55
C GLY A 415 -7.14 2.41 -0.77
N TYR A 416 -6.28 2.48 -1.79
CA TYR A 416 -5.38 1.38 -2.15
C TYR A 416 -3.96 1.49 -1.59
N LEU A 417 -3.62 2.65 -1.02
CA LEU A 417 -2.42 2.86 -0.24
C LEU A 417 -2.85 3.27 1.17
N PHE A 418 -2.29 2.65 2.19
CA PHE A 418 -2.76 2.86 3.56
C PHE A 418 -1.68 2.56 4.60
N GLU A 419 -1.79 3.18 5.76
CA GLU A 419 -1.00 2.81 6.94
C GLU A 419 -1.48 1.47 7.51
N PRO A 420 -0.60 0.55 7.97
CA PRO A 420 -1.02 -0.73 8.54
C PRO A 420 -1.99 -0.60 9.71
N LYS A 421 -1.73 0.34 10.64
CA LYS A 421 -2.66 0.65 11.74
C LYS A 421 -4.05 1.08 11.27
N VAL A 422 -4.16 1.70 10.10
CA VAL A 422 -5.44 2.13 9.52
C VAL A 422 -6.15 0.92 8.92
N ALA A 423 -5.45 0.07 8.18
CA ALA A 423 -6.01 -1.19 7.67
C ALA A 423 -6.58 -2.07 8.80
N GLU A 424 -5.87 -2.16 9.94
CA GLU A 424 -6.35 -2.93 11.08
C GLU A 424 -7.64 -2.35 11.67
N GLN A 425 -7.71 -1.02 11.84
CA GLN A 425 -8.94 -0.35 12.27
C GLN A 425 -10.11 -0.56 11.29
N ILE A 426 -9.84 -0.57 9.98
CA ILE A 426 -10.87 -0.86 8.97
C ILE A 426 -11.37 -2.30 9.07
N PHE A 427 -10.50 -3.28 9.27
CA PHE A 427 -10.93 -4.66 9.46
C PHE A 427 -11.78 -4.84 10.72
N TRP A 428 -11.40 -4.19 11.83
CA TRP A 428 -12.22 -4.17 13.04
C TRP A 428 -13.59 -3.53 12.79
N LEU A 429 -13.64 -2.42 12.03
CA LEU A 429 -14.89 -1.79 11.62
C LEU A 429 -15.74 -2.76 10.80
N MET A 430 -15.20 -3.36 9.74
CA MET A 430 -15.94 -4.29 8.88
C MET A 430 -16.53 -5.47 9.66
N LEU A 431 -15.78 -6.02 10.62
CA LEU A 431 -16.24 -7.11 11.51
C LEU A 431 -17.31 -6.67 12.54
N SER A 432 -17.56 -5.37 12.68
CA SER A 432 -18.54 -4.81 13.63
C SER A 432 -19.83 -4.29 12.98
N LEU A 433 -19.90 -4.24 11.64
CA LEU A 433 -21.05 -3.69 10.92
C LEU A 433 -22.22 -4.68 10.93
N PRO A 434 -23.41 -4.33 11.46
CA PRO A 434 -24.56 -5.24 11.44
C PRO A 434 -24.91 -5.72 10.02
N PRO A 435 -25.29 -7.00 9.83
CA PRO A 435 -25.51 -8.04 10.85
C PRO A 435 -24.25 -8.85 11.22
N ILE A 436 -23.04 -8.36 10.93
CA ILE A 436 -21.78 -9.09 11.14
C ILE A 436 -21.47 -9.20 12.63
N GLN A 437 -21.31 -10.43 13.13
CA GLN A 437 -21.09 -10.70 14.55
C GLN A 437 -20.35 -12.04 14.81
N PRO A 438 -19.17 -12.28 14.20
CA PRO A 438 -18.39 -13.47 14.51
C PRO A 438 -17.85 -13.39 15.94
N ASP A 439 -17.72 -14.55 16.58
CA ASP A 439 -16.97 -14.70 17.81
C ASP A 439 -15.48 -14.81 17.48
N ILE A 440 -14.66 -13.89 18.00
CA ILE A 440 -13.26 -13.75 17.62
C ILE A 440 -12.37 -14.26 18.75
N TYR A 441 -11.51 -15.23 18.44
CA TYR A 441 -10.56 -15.83 19.37
C TYR A 441 -9.13 -15.50 18.94
N LEU A 442 -8.46 -14.62 19.67
CA LEU A 442 -7.07 -14.25 19.44
C LEU A 442 -6.13 -15.11 20.28
N MET A 443 -4.84 -15.13 19.92
CA MET A 443 -3.79 -15.85 20.64
C MET A 443 -4.02 -17.37 20.75
N GLN A 444 -4.60 -17.98 19.72
CA GLN A 444 -4.86 -19.42 19.66
C GLN A 444 -3.93 -20.10 18.64
N ASN A 445 -3.10 -21.03 19.10
CA ASN A 445 -2.36 -21.92 18.21
C ASN A 445 -3.25 -23.10 17.80
N LEU A 446 -3.16 -23.52 16.53
CA LEU A 446 -3.79 -24.77 16.10
C LEU A 446 -2.95 -25.96 16.59
N GLY A 447 -3.58 -26.87 17.34
CA GLY A 447 -2.93 -28.01 17.99
C GLY A 447 -3.38 -29.38 17.48
N GLY A 448 -4.47 -29.48 16.71
CA GLY A 448 -4.96 -30.74 16.15
C GLY A 448 -6.31 -30.64 15.47
N ALA A 449 -6.74 -31.71 14.79
CA ALA A 449 -8.08 -31.84 14.20
C ALA A 449 -8.72 -33.17 14.57
N LEU A 450 -10.05 -33.15 14.65
CA LEU A 450 -10.91 -34.29 14.91
C LEU A 450 -11.72 -34.58 13.65
N LYS A 451 -11.79 -35.85 13.28
CA LYS A 451 -12.46 -36.31 12.06
C LYS A 451 -13.41 -37.46 12.38
N ASP A 452 -14.53 -37.49 11.65
CA ASP A 452 -15.43 -38.65 11.57
C ASP A 452 -15.37 -39.17 10.12
N GLY A 453 -14.73 -40.32 9.93
CA GLY A 453 -14.38 -40.83 8.60
C GLY A 453 -13.51 -39.86 7.78
N ASN A 454 -14.10 -39.32 6.71
CA ASN A 454 -13.45 -38.32 5.84
C ASN A 454 -13.85 -36.87 6.15
N ARG A 455 -14.76 -36.65 7.11
CA ARG A 455 -15.28 -35.34 7.48
C ARG A 455 -14.54 -34.74 8.67
N VAL A 456 -14.20 -33.45 8.59
CA VAL A 456 -13.71 -32.68 9.74
C VAL A 456 -14.88 -32.28 10.64
N VAL A 457 -14.78 -32.57 11.94
CA VAL A 457 -15.86 -32.32 12.93
C VAL A 457 -15.41 -31.44 14.10
N GLY A 458 -14.11 -31.22 14.26
CA GLY A 458 -13.56 -30.40 15.33
C GLY A 458 -12.08 -30.07 15.16
N ILE A 459 -11.63 -29.05 15.87
CA ILE A 459 -10.21 -28.68 16.00
C ILE A 459 -9.82 -28.57 17.48
N LEU A 460 -8.54 -28.76 17.75
CA LEU A 460 -7.92 -28.52 19.05
C LEU A 460 -7.10 -27.24 18.97
N LEU A 461 -7.28 -26.37 19.95
CA LEU A 461 -6.62 -25.06 20.04
C LEU A 461 -5.82 -24.98 21.34
N ASP A 462 -4.66 -24.35 21.26
CA ASP A 462 -3.80 -24.04 22.40
C ASP A 462 -3.85 -22.53 22.67
N ASP A 463 -4.43 -22.13 23.80
CA ASP A 463 -4.46 -20.75 24.28
C ASP A 463 -3.06 -20.33 24.72
N ARG A 464 -2.41 -19.47 23.93
CA ARG A 464 -1.03 -19.00 24.18
C ARG A 464 -0.91 -18.14 25.43
N VAL A 465 -2.00 -17.55 25.90
CA VAL A 465 -2.00 -16.68 27.09
C VAL A 465 -2.13 -17.52 28.36
N ARG A 466 -2.96 -18.57 28.33
CA ARG A 466 -3.24 -19.41 29.52
C ARG A 466 -2.48 -20.73 29.56
N GLY A 467 -1.90 -21.18 28.44
CA GLY A 467 -1.29 -22.50 28.33
C GLY A 467 -2.32 -23.64 28.40
N LEU A 468 -3.53 -23.42 27.89
CA LEU A 468 -4.63 -24.39 27.95
C LEU A 468 -4.97 -24.94 26.56
N ARG A 469 -5.18 -26.26 26.47
CA ARG A 469 -5.68 -26.92 25.25
C ARG A 469 -7.18 -27.16 25.34
N TRP A 470 -7.93 -26.74 24.32
CA TRP A 470 -9.39 -26.85 24.28
C TRP A 470 -9.91 -27.23 22.88
N ARG A 471 -11.20 -27.55 22.78
CA ARG A 471 -11.82 -28.09 21.56
C ARG A 471 -12.85 -27.12 20.97
N MET A 472 -12.91 -27.03 19.66
CA MET A 472 -13.94 -26.30 18.94
C MET A 472 -14.57 -27.18 17.86
N ASN A 473 -15.90 -27.31 17.86
CA ASN A 473 -16.65 -28.11 16.89
C ASN A 473 -17.33 -27.23 15.85
N ALA A 474 -17.43 -27.73 14.62
CA ALA A 474 -18.20 -27.11 13.55
C ALA A 474 -18.67 -28.13 12.52
N LYS A 475 -19.59 -27.71 11.66
CA LYS A 475 -20.05 -28.52 10.52
C LYS A 475 -19.18 -28.28 9.27
N VAL A 476 -18.66 -27.06 9.13
CA VAL A 476 -17.73 -26.67 8.06
C VAL A 476 -16.58 -25.85 8.65
N PHE A 477 -15.37 -26.11 8.16
CA PHE A 477 -14.16 -25.41 8.51
C PHE A 477 -13.56 -24.71 7.29
N ILE A 478 -12.97 -23.54 7.49
CA ILE A 478 -12.26 -22.78 6.46
C ILE A 478 -10.83 -22.54 6.93
N ASP A 479 -9.87 -23.07 6.18
CA ASP A 479 -8.45 -22.73 6.33
C ASP A 479 -8.13 -21.47 5.54
N ALA A 480 -7.98 -20.37 6.26
CA ALA A 480 -7.57 -19.08 5.73
C ALA A 480 -6.16 -18.68 6.21
N THR A 481 -5.35 -19.63 6.66
CA THR A 481 -3.92 -19.40 6.95
C THR A 481 -3.13 -19.28 5.65
N TYR A 482 -2.00 -18.55 5.67
CA TYR A 482 -1.10 -18.48 4.52
C TYR A 482 -0.39 -19.82 4.28
N GLU A 483 -0.19 -20.59 5.35
CA GLU A 483 0.59 -21.82 5.39
C GLU A 483 -0.21 -23.10 5.10
N GLY A 484 -1.54 -23.04 5.12
CA GLY A 484 -2.42 -24.21 4.98
C GLY A 484 -2.36 -25.14 6.20
N ASP A 485 -2.22 -24.58 7.39
CA ASP A 485 -1.97 -25.36 8.62
C ASP A 485 -3.16 -26.21 9.04
N LEU A 486 -4.40 -25.72 8.86
CA LEU A 486 -5.57 -26.52 9.17
C LEU A 486 -5.73 -27.67 8.16
N ALA A 487 -5.50 -27.42 6.88
CA ALA A 487 -5.49 -28.44 5.86
C ALA A 487 -4.46 -29.53 6.15
N ALA A 488 -3.22 -29.13 6.48
CA ALA A 488 -2.15 -30.06 6.84
C ALA A 488 -2.51 -30.90 8.08
N ILE A 489 -3.02 -30.28 9.15
CA ILE A 489 -3.42 -30.97 10.38
C ILE A 489 -4.63 -31.91 10.15
N CYS A 490 -5.52 -31.57 9.21
CA CYS A 490 -6.60 -32.48 8.80
C CYS A 490 -6.09 -33.68 7.97
N GLY A 491 -4.82 -33.67 7.56
CA GLY A 491 -4.18 -34.71 6.76
C GLY A 491 -4.37 -34.51 5.25
N ALA A 492 -4.64 -33.29 4.79
CA ALA A 492 -4.65 -33.00 3.37
C ALA A 492 -3.29 -33.33 2.74
N ALA A 493 -3.31 -33.91 1.55
CA ALA A 493 -2.14 -34.03 0.72
C ALA A 493 -1.78 -32.63 0.20
N TYR A 494 -0.49 -32.33 0.11
CA TYR A 494 0.01 -31.03 -0.36
C TYR A 494 1.36 -31.18 -1.07
N ARG A 495 1.77 -30.10 -1.73
CA ARG A 495 3.09 -29.87 -2.33
C ARG A 495 3.80 -28.76 -1.54
N VAL A 496 5.13 -28.85 -1.52
CA VAL A 496 6.05 -27.79 -1.08
C VAL A 496 7.18 -27.73 -2.09
N GLY A 497 7.58 -26.52 -2.48
CA GLY A 497 8.62 -26.29 -3.49
C GLY A 497 8.06 -26.15 -4.89
N ARG A 498 8.78 -26.65 -5.89
CA ARG A 498 8.50 -26.44 -7.32
C ARG A 498 8.28 -27.75 -8.04
N GLU A 499 7.28 -27.76 -8.92
CA GLU A 499 7.01 -28.87 -9.82
C GLU A 499 8.08 -28.95 -10.93
N GLY A 500 8.22 -30.15 -11.51
CA GLY A 500 9.07 -30.34 -12.68
C GLY A 500 8.40 -29.79 -13.95
N ARG A 501 9.20 -29.27 -14.88
CA ARG A 501 8.77 -28.67 -16.16
C ARG A 501 7.79 -29.55 -16.93
N PHE A 502 8.05 -30.86 -16.94
CA PHE A 502 7.25 -31.84 -17.68
C PHE A 502 6.11 -32.48 -16.85
N GLU A 503 6.03 -32.24 -15.54
CA GLU A 503 4.98 -32.82 -14.68
C GLU A 503 3.60 -32.25 -15.07
N PHE A 504 3.53 -30.93 -15.28
CA PHE A 504 2.33 -30.22 -15.72
C PHE A 504 2.48 -29.55 -17.09
N ASN A 505 3.61 -29.78 -17.76
CA ASN A 505 3.98 -29.13 -19.03
C ASN A 505 3.94 -27.59 -18.94
N GLU A 506 4.61 -27.07 -17.91
CA GLU A 506 4.72 -25.63 -17.62
C GLU A 506 6.09 -25.14 -18.03
N GLU A 507 6.16 -24.12 -18.90
CA GLU A 507 7.42 -23.64 -19.48
C GLU A 507 8.37 -23.09 -18.39
N TYR A 508 7.82 -22.38 -17.41
CA TYR A 508 8.55 -21.70 -16.34
C TYR A 508 8.61 -22.50 -15.03
N ALA A 509 8.39 -23.81 -15.08
CA ALA A 509 8.65 -24.71 -13.96
C ALA A 509 10.10 -25.24 -13.96
N GLY A 510 10.51 -25.88 -12.87
CA GLY A 510 11.91 -26.25 -12.59
C GLY A 510 12.79 -25.05 -12.24
N GLU A 511 14.08 -25.13 -12.59
CA GLU A 511 15.02 -24.01 -12.41
C GLU A 511 14.86 -22.99 -13.55
N VAL A 512 14.55 -21.76 -13.16
CA VAL A 512 14.39 -20.60 -14.05
C VAL A 512 15.29 -19.48 -13.54
N PHE A 513 16.04 -18.85 -14.42
CA PHE A 513 16.96 -17.76 -14.08
C PHE A 513 16.52 -16.48 -14.77
N TRP A 514 16.34 -15.41 -14.00
CA TRP A 514 16.24 -14.07 -14.54
C TRP A 514 17.60 -13.38 -14.50
N ASP A 515 18.09 -12.99 -15.68
CA ASP A 515 19.28 -12.16 -15.81
C ASP A 515 18.89 -10.69 -15.72
N SER A 516 19.21 -10.07 -14.59
CA SER A 516 18.95 -8.64 -14.35
C SER A 516 19.78 -7.70 -15.25
N LEU A 517 20.88 -8.17 -15.84
CA LEU A 517 21.72 -7.39 -16.76
C LEU A 517 21.10 -7.35 -18.16
N THR A 518 20.77 -8.51 -18.73
CA THR A 518 20.22 -8.61 -20.09
C THR A 518 18.69 -8.50 -20.12
N ARG A 519 18.03 -8.60 -18.96
CA ARG A 519 16.58 -8.67 -18.77
C ARG A 519 15.96 -9.86 -19.52
N GLN A 520 16.67 -10.98 -19.56
CA GLN A 520 16.22 -12.21 -20.21
C GLN A 520 16.01 -13.33 -19.20
N ILE A 521 15.14 -14.28 -19.56
CA ILE A 521 14.95 -15.51 -18.81
C ILE A 521 15.73 -16.63 -19.50
N THR A 522 16.44 -17.42 -18.71
CA THR A 522 17.09 -18.65 -19.14
C THR A 522 16.65 -19.82 -18.25
N PHE A 523 16.83 -21.04 -18.75
CA PHE A 523 16.33 -22.25 -18.08
C PHE A 523 17.49 -23.12 -17.61
N GLY A 524 17.38 -23.59 -16.38
CA GLY A 524 18.23 -24.63 -15.83
C GLY A 524 17.57 -26.00 -15.91
N LYS A 525 17.80 -26.80 -14.86
CA LYS A 525 17.27 -28.16 -14.73
C LYS A 525 15.74 -28.19 -14.83
N PRO A 526 15.16 -29.15 -15.57
CA PRO A 526 13.71 -29.29 -15.69
C PRO A 526 13.07 -29.99 -14.48
N GLU A 527 13.85 -30.63 -13.60
CA GLU A 527 13.31 -31.33 -12.43
C GLU A 527 12.78 -30.36 -11.37
N GLY A 528 11.78 -30.81 -10.63
CA GLY A 528 11.26 -30.08 -9.47
C GLY A 528 12.16 -30.23 -8.24
N ASP A 529 11.97 -29.36 -7.25
CA ASP A 529 12.67 -29.41 -5.97
C ASP A 529 11.80 -28.90 -4.81
N ARG A 530 12.36 -28.85 -3.59
CA ARG A 530 11.66 -28.41 -2.39
C ARG A 530 11.80 -26.91 -2.08
N LYS A 531 12.47 -26.13 -2.94
CA LYS A 531 12.76 -24.72 -2.66
C LYS A 531 11.52 -23.87 -2.95
N VAL A 532 11.19 -22.97 -2.04
CA VAL A 532 10.09 -22.01 -2.19
C VAL A 532 10.64 -20.60 -2.36
N GLN A 533 9.81 -19.69 -2.88
CA GLN A 533 10.17 -18.28 -3.03
C GLN A 533 10.61 -17.66 -1.69
N ALA A 534 11.61 -16.77 -1.72
CA ALA A 534 12.14 -16.14 -0.51
C ALA A 534 11.08 -15.38 0.32
N TYR A 535 11.27 -15.39 1.64
CA TYR A 535 10.45 -14.63 2.58
C TYR A 535 11.15 -13.34 3.02
N ASN A 536 10.36 -12.44 3.61
CA ASN A 536 10.79 -11.10 4.02
C ASN A 536 9.83 -10.53 5.09
N TYR A 537 10.07 -9.32 5.56
CA TYR A 537 9.08 -8.46 6.21
C TYR A 537 8.84 -7.21 5.36
N ARG A 538 7.57 -6.85 5.17
CA ARG A 538 7.20 -5.56 4.56
C ARG A 538 7.31 -4.49 5.63
N LEU A 539 8.29 -3.59 5.54
CA LEU A 539 8.52 -2.62 6.62
C LEU A 539 7.69 -1.37 6.40
N THR A 540 7.30 -0.72 7.49
CA THR A 540 6.78 0.65 7.46
C THR A 540 7.86 1.61 7.90
N LEU A 541 8.53 2.21 6.91
CA LEU A 541 9.57 3.22 7.15
C LEU A 541 8.98 4.62 7.13
N THR A 542 9.61 5.56 7.81
CA THR A 542 9.21 6.97 7.79
C THR A 542 10.42 7.90 7.69
N THR A 543 10.21 9.06 7.07
CA THR A 543 11.15 10.18 7.07
C THR A 543 10.76 11.27 8.07
N ARG A 544 9.63 11.13 8.78
CA ARG A 544 9.12 12.12 9.73
C ARG A 544 9.98 12.11 11.01
N PRO A 545 10.71 13.19 11.35
CA PRO A 545 11.71 13.14 12.43
C PRO A 545 11.15 12.78 13.81
N ASP A 546 9.93 13.23 14.13
CA ASP A 546 9.24 12.95 15.39
C ASP A 546 8.55 11.55 15.45
N ASN A 547 8.64 10.78 14.37
CA ASN A 547 8.11 9.43 14.26
C ASN A 547 9.17 8.41 13.86
N LYS A 548 10.40 8.86 13.62
CA LYS A 548 11.47 8.00 13.14
C LYS A 548 12.14 7.31 14.32
N ARG A 549 11.94 6.00 14.43
CA ARG A 549 12.74 5.15 15.32
C ARG A 549 13.88 4.53 14.54
N ILE A 550 15.10 4.73 15.04
CA ILE A 550 16.29 4.14 14.48
C ILE A 550 16.61 2.83 15.23
N PRO A 551 16.50 1.65 14.59
CA PRO A 551 16.85 0.41 15.26
C PRO A 551 18.37 0.30 15.47
N PRO A 552 18.82 -0.29 16.59
CA PRO A 552 20.22 -0.65 16.81
C PRO A 552 20.61 -1.88 15.95
N ALA A 553 21.88 -2.27 15.99
CA ALA A 553 22.32 -3.53 15.41
C ALA A 553 21.62 -4.72 16.10
N PRO A 554 21.23 -5.77 15.35
CA PRO A 554 20.69 -6.99 15.95
C PRO A 554 21.79 -7.78 16.71
N PRO A 555 21.44 -8.68 17.65
CA PRO A 555 22.41 -9.40 18.49
C PRO A 555 23.44 -10.27 17.72
N ASP A 556 23.08 -10.74 16.55
CA ASP A 556 23.85 -11.63 15.65
C ASP A 556 24.37 -10.89 14.41
N TYR A 557 24.47 -9.55 14.49
CA TYR A 557 24.88 -8.72 13.37
C TYR A 557 26.26 -9.11 12.83
N ASN A 558 26.29 -9.48 11.54
CA ASN A 558 27.51 -9.72 10.80
C ASN A 558 27.55 -8.84 9.53
N PRO A 559 28.40 -7.81 9.46
CA PRO A 559 28.47 -6.91 8.30
C PRO A 559 29.00 -7.60 7.04
N GLN A 560 29.55 -8.82 7.12
CA GLN A 560 29.99 -9.57 5.94
C GLN A 560 28.83 -10.12 5.10
N VAL A 561 27.66 -10.31 5.70
CA VAL A 561 26.45 -10.73 4.98
C VAL A 561 26.05 -9.72 3.90
N TYR A 562 26.39 -8.44 4.11
CA TYR A 562 26.04 -7.33 3.24
C TYR A 562 27.23 -6.75 2.47
N ALA A 563 28.42 -7.37 2.55
CA ALA A 563 29.67 -6.82 2.03
C ALA A 563 29.59 -6.44 0.54
N GLU A 564 28.88 -7.24 -0.26
CA GLU A 564 28.71 -6.97 -1.69
C GLU A 564 28.03 -5.63 -1.96
N ILE A 565 27.11 -5.16 -1.11
CA ILE A 565 26.47 -3.85 -1.30
C ILE A 565 27.55 -2.75 -1.34
N ALA A 566 28.54 -2.81 -0.45
CA ALA A 566 29.62 -1.83 -0.44
C ALA A 566 30.54 -1.95 -1.68
N GLU A 567 30.76 -3.17 -2.18
CA GLU A 567 31.49 -3.40 -3.43
C GLU A 567 30.73 -2.81 -4.62
N ARG A 568 29.41 -3.04 -4.71
CA ARG A 568 28.57 -2.51 -5.79
C ARG A 568 28.40 -0.99 -5.75
N VAL A 569 28.39 -0.38 -4.56
CA VAL A 569 28.44 1.08 -4.42
C VAL A 569 29.79 1.63 -4.90
N ARG A 570 30.90 0.95 -4.56
CA ARG A 570 32.24 1.34 -5.03
C ARG A 570 32.39 1.24 -6.54
N ASP A 571 31.80 0.22 -7.15
CA ASP A 571 31.83 -0.02 -8.60
C ASP A 571 30.86 0.89 -9.37
N GLY A 572 30.08 1.73 -8.69
CA GLY A 572 29.08 2.59 -9.33
C GLY A 572 27.89 1.82 -9.92
N ILE A 573 27.58 0.64 -9.38
CA ILE A 573 26.41 -0.16 -9.74
C ILE A 573 25.20 0.30 -8.92
N ILE A 574 25.39 0.47 -7.61
CA ILE A 574 24.38 1.02 -6.71
C ILE A 574 24.73 2.48 -6.45
N TRP A 575 23.78 3.37 -6.73
CA TRP A 575 23.98 4.77 -6.46
C TRP A 575 23.26 5.19 -5.19
N HIS A 576 22.09 4.64 -4.87
CA HIS A 576 21.29 5.07 -3.72
C HIS A 576 20.86 3.93 -2.81
N PRO A 577 20.72 4.12 -1.47
CA PRO A 577 20.22 3.08 -0.56
C PRO A 577 18.82 2.56 -0.91
N MET A 578 17.98 3.35 -1.59
CA MET A 578 16.66 2.87 -2.07
C MET A 578 16.72 1.89 -3.24
N GLU A 579 17.88 1.72 -3.88
CA GLU A 579 18.07 0.64 -4.85
C GLU A 579 18.25 -0.70 -4.12
N VAL A 580 18.67 -0.68 -2.85
CA VAL A 580 18.75 -1.86 -1.98
C VAL A 580 17.38 -2.18 -1.36
N VAL A 581 16.57 -1.17 -1.04
CA VAL A 581 15.25 -1.34 -0.43
C VAL A 581 14.22 -0.55 -1.22
N SER A 582 13.32 -1.25 -1.91
CA SER A 582 12.25 -0.64 -2.69
C SER A 582 11.24 0.05 -1.77
N LEU A 583 10.87 1.30 -2.05
CA LEU A 583 9.94 2.09 -1.24
C LEU A 583 8.74 2.56 -2.05
N VAL A 584 7.54 2.25 -1.58
CA VAL A 584 6.29 2.83 -2.07
C VAL A 584 5.77 3.80 -1.02
N ARG A 585 5.63 5.08 -1.38
CA ARG A 585 5.12 6.10 -0.47
C ARG A 585 3.64 5.85 -0.15
N ILE A 586 3.31 5.91 1.12
CA ILE A 586 1.95 5.82 1.66
C ILE A 586 1.64 7.10 2.47
N PRO A 587 0.40 7.31 2.95
CA PRO A 587 0.06 8.49 3.75
C PRO A 587 0.99 8.72 4.95
N GLN A 588 1.00 9.96 5.47
CA GLN A 588 1.74 10.34 6.70
C GLN A 588 3.27 10.25 6.60
N LEU A 589 3.84 10.51 5.41
CA LEU A 589 5.30 10.47 5.18
C LEU A 589 5.92 9.12 5.55
N LYS A 590 5.16 8.06 5.29
CA LYS A 590 5.58 6.68 5.46
C LYS A 590 5.80 6.01 4.12
N PHE A 591 6.46 4.88 4.17
CA PHE A 591 6.81 4.06 3.03
C PHE A 591 6.56 2.60 3.37
N ASP A 592 5.90 1.90 2.46
CA ASP A 592 5.91 0.45 2.38
C ASP A 592 7.23 0.02 1.73
N ALA A 593 8.07 -0.67 2.49
CA ALA A 593 9.41 -1.08 2.08
C ALA A 593 9.48 -2.58 1.79
N ASN A 594 10.08 -2.93 0.65
CA ASN A 594 10.17 -4.31 0.15
C ASN A 594 11.52 -4.61 -0.52
N ASN A 595 11.66 -5.84 -0.99
CA ASN A 595 12.77 -6.31 -1.80
C ASN A 595 12.93 -5.53 -3.11
N THR A 596 14.19 -5.30 -3.50
CA THR A 596 14.56 -4.87 -4.84
C THR A 596 15.33 -6.00 -5.52
N PRO A 597 14.84 -6.52 -6.65
CA PRO A 597 15.55 -7.57 -7.39
C PRO A 597 16.74 -6.95 -8.14
N GLY A 598 17.94 -7.05 -7.56
CA GLY A 598 19.17 -6.48 -8.08
C GLY A 598 20.39 -7.37 -7.78
N PRO A 599 21.57 -7.07 -8.37
CA PRO A 599 22.78 -7.89 -8.25
C PRO A 599 23.51 -7.76 -6.91
N PHE A 600 22.76 -7.75 -5.81
CA PHE A 600 23.21 -7.52 -4.45
C PHE A 600 22.15 -8.02 -3.44
N PRO A 601 22.53 -8.26 -2.17
CA PRO A 601 21.56 -8.59 -1.13
C PRO A 601 20.56 -7.45 -0.93
N SER A 602 19.29 -7.81 -0.77
CA SER A 602 18.18 -6.90 -0.44
C SER A 602 17.42 -7.48 0.77
N THR A 603 16.18 -7.09 0.98
CA THR A 603 15.40 -7.44 2.18
C THR A 603 14.89 -8.89 2.18
N ASP A 604 14.82 -9.57 1.03
CA ASP A 604 14.53 -11.01 1.00
C ASP A 604 15.72 -11.82 1.58
N PHE A 605 15.44 -12.68 2.58
CA PHE A 605 16.45 -13.57 3.18
C PHE A 605 16.41 -14.96 2.52
N ILE A 606 16.90 -15.00 1.29
CA ILE A 606 16.74 -16.14 0.38
C ILE A 606 17.35 -17.42 0.98
N GLY A 607 16.60 -18.51 0.94
CA GLY A 607 17.04 -19.84 1.39
C GLY A 607 16.88 -20.10 2.89
N ALA A 608 16.70 -19.07 3.71
CA ALA A 608 16.47 -19.22 5.15
C ALA A 608 15.06 -19.75 5.50
N ASN A 609 14.18 -19.83 4.51
CA ASN A 609 12.76 -20.15 4.67
C ASN A 609 12.36 -21.57 4.24
N TYR A 610 13.28 -22.40 3.75
CA TYR A 610 12.92 -23.72 3.18
C TYR A 610 12.23 -24.66 4.17
N ASP A 611 12.60 -24.62 5.44
CA ASP A 611 12.00 -25.48 6.48
C ASP A 611 10.68 -24.91 7.02
N TYR A 612 10.40 -23.62 6.81
CA TYR A 612 9.23 -22.94 7.38
C TYR A 612 7.88 -23.58 7.03
N PRO A 613 7.62 -24.00 5.78
CA PRO A 613 6.32 -24.55 5.40
C PRO A 613 5.89 -25.72 6.28
N GLU A 614 6.81 -26.62 6.63
CA GLU A 614 6.52 -27.85 7.39
C GLU A 614 6.91 -27.80 8.87
N ALA A 615 7.62 -26.75 9.29
CA ALA A 615 8.03 -26.54 10.66
C ALA A 615 6.86 -26.42 11.65
N ASP A 616 7.13 -26.78 12.90
CA ASP A 616 6.25 -26.46 14.04
C ASP A 616 6.35 -24.98 14.43
N TRP A 617 5.55 -24.57 15.42
CA TRP A 617 5.49 -23.16 15.83
C TRP A 617 6.80 -22.63 16.42
N GLU A 618 7.56 -23.45 17.14
CA GLU A 618 8.83 -23.03 17.75
C GLU A 618 9.86 -22.75 16.65
N LYS A 619 10.00 -23.69 15.70
CA LYS A 619 10.94 -23.52 14.58
C LYS A 619 10.51 -22.38 13.65
N ARG A 620 9.21 -22.16 13.43
CA ARG A 620 8.73 -21.00 12.67
C ARG A 620 9.06 -19.67 13.35
N GLU A 621 8.96 -19.59 14.68
CA GLU A 621 9.35 -18.39 15.44
C GLU A 621 10.87 -18.14 15.36
N GLU A 622 11.70 -19.19 15.39
CA GLU A 622 13.14 -19.10 15.17
C GLU A 622 13.46 -18.53 13.77
N ILE A 623 12.84 -19.08 12.73
CA ILE A 623 13.02 -18.63 11.34
C ILE A 623 12.56 -17.18 11.17
N ALA A 624 11.39 -16.82 11.70
CA ALA A 624 10.86 -15.46 11.66
C ALA A 624 11.81 -14.46 12.35
N LYS A 625 12.36 -14.84 13.51
CA LYS A 625 13.36 -14.03 14.22
C LYS A 625 14.64 -13.85 13.41
N ALA A 626 15.13 -14.89 12.74
CA ALA A 626 16.30 -14.80 11.86
C ALA A 626 16.06 -13.82 10.69
N HIS A 627 14.87 -13.83 10.08
CA HIS A 627 14.49 -12.87 9.04
C HIS A 627 14.42 -11.43 9.58
N ARG A 628 13.83 -11.23 10.76
CA ARG A 628 13.81 -9.92 11.44
C ARG A 628 15.23 -9.41 11.66
N ASN A 629 16.12 -10.24 12.20
CA ASN A 629 17.51 -9.88 12.46
C ASN A 629 18.26 -9.55 11.16
N TYR A 630 18.09 -10.35 10.10
CA TYR A 630 18.69 -10.08 8.80
C TYR A 630 18.29 -8.71 8.24
N ILE A 631 17.02 -8.32 8.34
CA ILE A 631 16.55 -7.03 7.84
C ILE A 631 17.02 -5.86 8.70
N LEU A 632 16.97 -6.00 10.04
CA LEU A 632 17.49 -4.98 10.94
C LEU A 632 19.01 -4.79 10.76
N GLY A 633 19.75 -5.87 10.52
CA GLY A 633 21.17 -5.84 10.18
C GLY A 633 21.43 -5.10 8.86
N LEU A 634 20.60 -5.32 7.83
CA LEU A 634 20.68 -4.58 6.57
C LEU A 634 20.49 -3.07 6.78
N LEU A 635 19.43 -2.67 7.49
CA LEU A 635 19.16 -1.26 7.78
C LEU A 635 20.26 -0.61 8.63
N TYR A 636 20.88 -1.37 9.53
CA TYR A 636 22.01 -0.91 10.32
C TYR A 636 23.26 -0.73 9.44
N PHE A 637 23.57 -1.73 8.61
CA PHE A 637 24.70 -1.72 7.67
C PHE A 637 24.67 -0.49 6.75
N LEU A 638 23.54 -0.23 6.09
CA LEU A 638 23.39 0.88 5.13
C LEU A 638 23.67 2.26 5.76
N ARG A 639 23.49 2.41 7.08
CA ARG A 639 23.66 3.68 7.81
C ARG A 639 25.02 3.83 8.48
N THR A 640 25.73 2.72 8.74
CA THR A 640 26.86 2.74 9.68
C THR A 640 28.17 2.21 9.11
N ASP A 641 28.14 1.31 8.13
CA ASP A 641 29.36 0.64 7.67
C ASP A 641 30.26 1.59 6.86
N GLU A 642 31.47 1.84 7.36
CA GLU A 642 32.42 2.81 6.79
C GLU A 642 32.93 2.46 5.38
N ARG A 643 32.68 1.23 4.90
CA ARG A 643 32.95 0.86 3.50
C ARG A 643 32.02 1.58 2.52
N LEU A 644 30.88 2.09 2.99
CA LEU A 644 29.96 2.93 2.24
C LEU A 644 30.36 4.41 2.33
N PRO A 645 30.28 5.18 1.23
CA PRO A 645 30.54 6.62 1.25
C PRO A 645 29.66 7.35 2.27
N GLU A 646 30.16 8.46 2.82
CA GLU A 646 29.44 9.29 3.80
C GLU A 646 28.06 9.73 3.30
N TRP A 647 27.99 10.26 2.08
CA TRP A 647 26.74 10.70 1.46
C TRP A 647 25.70 9.55 1.35
N PHE A 648 26.15 8.30 1.18
CA PHE A 648 25.26 7.14 1.07
C PHE A 648 24.68 6.77 2.45
N ARG A 649 25.52 6.79 3.49
CA ARG A 649 25.12 6.54 4.88
C ARG A 649 24.19 7.64 5.41
N GLU A 650 24.47 8.89 5.05
CA GLU A 650 23.59 10.03 5.34
C GLU A 650 22.23 9.85 4.66
N ALA A 651 22.20 9.51 3.37
CA ALA A 651 20.97 9.19 2.65
C ALA A 651 20.19 8.08 3.37
N ALA A 652 20.83 6.94 3.69
CA ALA A 652 20.18 5.83 4.38
C ALA A 652 19.61 6.22 5.76
N SER A 653 20.22 7.19 6.44
CA SER A 653 19.77 7.68 7.76
C SER A 653 18.52 8.56 7.71
N HIS A 654 18.03 8.90 6.51
CA HIS A 654 16.77 9.61 6.34
C HIS A 654 15.57 8.76 6.80
N TRP A 655 15.64 7.44 6.60
CA TRP A 655 14.58 6.50 6.97
C TRP A 655 14.82 5.81 8.31
N GLY A 656 13.74 5.51 9.01
CA GLY A 656 13.72 4.60 10.16
C GLY A 656 12.34 3.96 10.30
N LEU A 657 12.20 3.05 11.26
CA LEU A 657 10.91 2.44 11.56
C LEU A 657 9.91 3.50 12.04
N ALA A 658 8.65 3.37 11.64
CA ALA A 658 7.60 4.27 12.09
C ALA A 658 7.21 3.97 13.55
N ALA A 659 7.45 4.93 14.45
CA ALA A 659 7.25 4.79 15.89
C ALA A 659 5.77 4.70 16.31
N ASP A 660 4.84 4.95 15.41
CA ASP A 660 3.39 4.85 15.60
C ASP A 660 2.76 3.59 14.98
N GLU A 661 3.57 2.72 14.39
CA GLU A 661 3.16 1.42 13.89
C GLU A 661 3.73 0.33 14.81
N PHE A 662 3.01 -0.78 14.99
CA PHE A 662 3.48 -1.99 15.70
C PHE A 662 4.12 -1.72 17.07
N GLU A 663 3.51 -0.84 17.87
CA GLU A 663 4.11 -0.38 19.13
C GLU A 663 4.29 -1.48 20.18
N ASP A 664 3.54 -2.57 20.07
CA ASP A 664 3.65 -3.78 20.88
C ASP A 664 4.65 -4.81 20.32
N ASN A 665 5.28 -4.53 19.17
CA ASN A 665 6.27 -5.39 18.52
C ASN A 665 7.51 -4.60 18.06
N ASP A 666 8.02 -3.70 18.92
CA ASP A 666 9.20 -2.88 18.66
C ASP A 666 9.16 -2.04 17.37
N ASN A 667 7.97 -1.59 16.97
CA ASN A 667 7.75 -0.87 15.71
C ASN A 667 8.17 -1.67 14.47
N PHE A 668 8.19 -2.99 14.59
CA PHE A 668 8.51 -3.92 13.53
C PHE A 668 7.25 -4.72 13.16
N PRO A 669 6.98 -4.99 11.87
CA PRO A 669 5.79 -5.73 11.48
C PRO A 669 5.69 -7.11 12.16
N PRO A 670 4.50 -7.52 12.65
CA PRO A 670 4.36 -8.73 13.45
C PRO A 670 4.34 -10.03 12.62
N GLN A 671 3.99 -9.96 11.34
CA GLN A 671 3.83 -11.12 10.47
C GLN A 671 4.97 -11.23 9.45
N LEU A 672 5.57 -12.41 9.36
CA LEU A 672 6.52 -12.75 8.30
C LEU A 672 5.79 -12.82 6.95
N TYR A 673 6.34 -12.21 5.91
CA TYR A 673 5.77 -12.23 4.56
C TYR A 673 6.04 -13.56 3.85
N VAL A 674 5.19 -14.53 4.17
CA VAL A 674 5.13 -15.86 3.55
C VAL A 674 4.47 -15.72 2.19
N ARG A 675 5.26 -15.81 1.10
CA ARG A 675 4.74 -15.74 -0.28
C ARG A 675 4.15 -17.06 -0.74
N GLU A 676 4.74 -18.16 -0.30
CA GLU A 676 4.38 -19.51 -0.69
C GLU A 676 4.84 -20.48 0.39
N ALA A 677 3.95 -21.39 0.80
CA ALA A 677 4.26 -22.46 1.74
C ALA A 677 3.73 -23.79 1.20
N ARG A 678 2.77 -24.42 1.88
CA ARG A 678 2.08 -25.59 1.34
C ARG A 678 1.08 -25.15 0.27
N ARG A 679 0.90 -25.99 -0.75
CA ARG A 679 -0.22 -25.90 -1.71
C ARG A 679 -0.96 -27.23 -1.66
N ILE A 680 -2.23 -27.23 -1.29
CA ILE A 680 -3.00 -28.48 -1.16
C ILE A 680 -3.10 -29.21 -2.51
N ILE A 681 -3.35 -30.51 -2.49
CA ILE A 681 -3.83 -31.23 -3.67
C ILE A 681 -5.35 -31.21 -3.60
N GLY A 682 -5.97 -30.43 -4.49
CA GLY A 682 -7.41 -30.28 -4.59
C GLY A 682 -8.05 -31.14 -5.68
N ASP A 683 -9.32 -30.85 -5.97
CA ASP A 683 -10.04 -31.43 -7.12
C ASP A 683 -9.55 -30.90 -8.46
N TYR A 684 -8.93 -29.72 -8.43
CA TYR A 684 -8.29 -29.09 -9.58
C TYR A 684 -6.98 -28.45 -9.12
N ILE A 685 -5.92 -28.58 -9.92
CA ILE A 685 -4.64 -27.91 -9.69
C ILE A 685 -4.57 -26.76 -10.69
N PHE A 686 -4.54 -25.54 -10.18
CA PHE A 686 -4.34 -24.35 -11.02
C PHE A 686 -2.88 -24.27 -11.49
N THR A 687 -2.69 -24.08 -12.80
CA THR A 687 -1.38 -24.14 -13.46
C THR A 687 -1.04 -22.82 -14.16
N GLU A 688 0.19 -22.69 -14.64
CA GLU A 688 0.64 -21.65 -15.55
C GLU A 688 -0.30 -21.48 -16.75
N ARG A 689 -0.82 -22.58 -17.30
CA ARG A 689 -1.74 -22.56 -18.45
C ARG A 689 -3.04 -21.82 -18.13
N ASP A 690 -3.53 -21.92 -16.90
CA ASP A 690 -4.74 -21.23 -16.47
C ASP A 690 -4.55 -19.72 -16.39
N ALA A 691 -3.32 -19.25 -16.19
CA ALA A 691 -2.96 -17.85 -16.15
C ALA A 691 -2.56 -17.27 -17.53
N ARG A 692 -2.44 -18.10 -18.57
CA ARG A 692 -2.07 -17.68 -19.92
C ARG A 692 -3.29 -17.45 -20.82
N PRO A 693 -3.24 -16.50 -21.77
CA PRO A 693 -4.25 -16.39 -22.80
C PRO A 693 -4.23 -17.64 -23.69
N GLN A 694 -5.41 -18.12 -24.10
CA GLN A 694 -5.51 -19.31 -24.97
C GLN A 694 -4.89 -19.12 -26.36
N ALA A 695 -4.89 -17.88 -26.84
CA ALA A 695 -4.24 -17.41 -28.06
C ALA A 695 -4.05 -15.89 -27.98
N PRO A 696 -3.21 -15.26 -28.83
CA PRO A 696 -3.07 -13.81 -28.86
C PRO A 696 -4.43 -13.09 -28.98
N GLY A 697 -4.70 -12.15 -28.08
CA GLY A 697 -5.98 -11.41 -28.02
C GLY A 697 -7.17 -12.20 -27.45
N LYS A 698 -6.99 -13.46 -27.06
CA LYS A 698 -8.02 -14.28 -26.40
C LYS A 698 -7.80 -14.30 -24.89
N ARG A 699 -8.88 -14.60 -24.16
CA ARG A 699 -8.85 -14.74 -22.71
C ARG A 699 -8.21 -16.04 -22.24
N ALA A 700 -7.81 -16.04 -20.97
CA ALA A 700 -7.37 -17.24 -20.28
C ALA A 700 -8.46 -18.35 -20.28
N PRO A 701 -8.10 -19.63 -20.07
CA PRO A 701 -9.07 -20.71 -19.96
C PRO A 701 -10.22 -20.37 -19.02
N VAL A 702 -11.41 -20.82 -19.41
CA VAL A 702 -12.64 -20.57 -18.67
C VAL A 702 -13.02 -21.83 -17.92
N HIS A 703 -13.36 -21.67 -16.64
CA HIS A 703 -13.88 -22.75 -15.81
C HIS A 703 -15.36 -22.51 -15.49
N PHE A 704 -16.21 -23.50 -15.70
CA PHE A 704 -17.66 -23.35 -15.44
C PHE A 704 -17.97 -23.03 -13.98
N ASP A 705 -17.09 -23.48 -13.08
CA ASP A 705 -17.14 -23.31 -11.63
C ASP A 705 -16.25 -22.17 -11.11
N SER A 706 -15.95 -21.19 -11.96
CA SER A 706 -15.17 -20.01 -11.56
C SER A 706 -15.85 -19.22 -10.46
N ILE A 707 -15.08 -18.83 -9.43
CA ILE A 707 -15.55 -18.11 -8.24
C ILE A 707 -14.83 -16.78 -8.01
N ALA A 708 -13.70 -16.56 -8.66
CA ALA A 708 -12.88 -15.36 -8.50
C ALA A 708 -12.00 -15.16 -9.75
N VAL A 709 -11.39 -13.99 -9.84
CA VAL A 709 -10.39 -13.66 -10.85
C VAL A 709 -9.02 -13.48 -10.19
N ALA A 710 -7.99 -14.06 -10.79
CA ALA A 710 -6.61 -13.69 -10.49
C ALA A 710 -6.13 -12.65 -11.51
N GLU A 711 -5.67 -11.50 -11.01
CA GLU A 711 -5.17 -10.42 -11.85
C GLU A 711 -3.87 -9.85 -11.27
N TYR A 712 -2.77 -10.47 -11.68
CA TYR A 712 -1.42 -9.93 -11.62
C TYR A 712 -0.54 -10.81 -12.51
N PRO A 713 0.62 -10.34 -12.98
CA PRO A 713 1.56 -11.22 -13.66
C PRO A 713 1.96 -12.41 -12.81
N ILE A 714 2.24 -13.54 -13.46
CA ILE A 714 2.94 -14.64 -12.81
C ILE A 714 4.28 -14.09 -12.31
N ASP A 715 4.41 -14.05 -10.98
CA ASP A 715 5.50 -13.41 -10.27
C ASP A 715 6.09 -14.37 -9.24
N SER A 716 7.40 -14.54 -9.31
CA SER A 716 8.18 -15.35 -8.40
C SER A 716 9.41 -14.60 -7.91
N HIS A 717 9.67 -14.69 -6.61
CA HIS A 717 10.92 -14.24 -6.00
C HIS A 717 12.00 -15.33 -6.05
N ALA A 718 13.26 -14.93 -5.88
CA ALA A 718 14.38 -15.85 -5.91
C ALA A 718 14.18 -17.01 -4.93
N CYS A 719 14.43 -18.22 -5.41
CA CYS A 719 14.28 -19.45 -4.64
C CYS A 719 15.63 -19.90 -4.09
N THR A 720 16.75 -19.62 -4.76
CA THR A 720 18.10 -20.01 -4.33
C THR A 720 18.96 -18.78 -4.03
N PRO A 721 19.79 -18.78 -2.97
CA PRO A 721 20.76 -17.73 -2.74
C PRO A 721 21.62 -17.47 -3.97
N ARG A 722 21.80 -16.20 -4.32
CA ARG A 722 22.56 -15.79 -5.51
C ARG A 722 24.01 -16.29 -5.50
N GLU A 723 24.52 -16.68 -6.65
CA GLU A 723 25.93 -17.04 -6.82
C GLU A 723 26.79 -15.76 -6.97
N PRO A 724 27.78 -15.49 -6.09
CA PRO A 724 28.59 -14.26 -6.18
C PRO A 724 29.34 -14.11 -7.52
N SER A 725 29.73 -15.21 -8.16
CA SER A 725 30.36 -15.22 -9.49
C SER A 725 29.41 -14.80 -10.62
N GLN A 726 28.09 -14.90 -10.38
CA GLN A 726 27.04 -14.60 -11.35
C GLN A 726 25.94 -13.75 -10.70
N PRO A 727 26.28 -12.55 -10.20
CA PRO A 727 25.42 -11.77 -9.30
C PRO A 727 24.14 -11.27 -9.97
N TYR A 728 24.13 -11.20 -11.31
CA TYR A 728 22.98 -10.75 -12.10
C TYR A 728 21.96 -11.86 -12.37
N LEU A 729 22.32 -13.14 -12.15
CA LEU A 729 21.47 -14.29 -12.41
C LEU A 729 20.70 -14.70 -11.14
N HIS A 730 19.40 -14.48 -11.17
CA HIS A 730 18.49 -14.73 -10.05
C HIS A 730 17.70 -16.00 -10.30
N GLU A 731 18.06 -17.08 -9.61
CA GLU A 731 17.39 -18.37 -9.70
C GLU A 731 16.05 -18.36 -8.95
N GLY A 732 14.98 -18.79 -9.62
CA GLY A 732 13.61 -18.76 -9.14
C GLY A 732 12.91 -17.41 -9.29
N PHE A 733 13.64 -16.33 -9.61
CA PHE A 733 13.04 -15.01 -9.82
C PHE A 733 12.50 -14.87 -11.25
N PHE A 734 11.25 -14.46 -11.42
CA PHE A 734 10.71 -14.07 -12.72
C PHE A 734 9.42 -13.26 -12.56
N TYR A 735 9.21 -12.34 -13.51
CA TYR A 735 8.00 -11.52 -13.62
C TYR A 735 7.52 -11.57 -15.07
N LEU A 736 6.32 -12.11 -15.31
CA LEU A 736 5.88 -12.54 -16.64
C LEU A 736 4.61 -11.82 -17.16
N PRO A 737 4.57 -10.47 -17.20
CA PRO A 737 3.38 -9.72 -17.62
C PRO A 737 2.98 -9.99 -19.08
N GLN A 738 3.94 -10.33 -19.93
CA GLN A 738 3.78 -10.53 -21.38
C GLN A 738 2.99 -11.78 -21.75
N ILE A 739 2.94 -12.77 -20.85
CA ILE A 739 2.18 -14.02 -21.05
C ILE A 739 1.02 -14.18 -20.07
N THR A 740 0.87 -13.28 -19.10
CA THR A 740 -0.14 -13.43 -18.05
C THR A 740 -1.39 -12.62 -18.36
N ALA A 741 -2.55 -13.29 -18.38
CA ALA A 741 -3.85 -12.68 -18.58
C ALA A 741 -4.74 -12.82 -17.33
N PRO A 742 -5.70 -11.91 -17.10
CA PRO A 742 -6.67 -12.06 -16.01
C PRO A 742 -7.37 -13.43 -16.10
N SER A 743 -7.22 -14.25 -15.07
CA SER A 743 -7.55 -15.68 -15.11
C SER A 743 -8.70 -16.04 -14.18
N HIS A 744 -9.41 -17.12 -14.48
CA HIS A 744 -10.52 -17.58 -13.67
C HIS A 744 -10.07 -18.63 -12.67
N ILE A 745 -10.50 -18.48 -11.42
CA ILE A 745 -10.14 -19.42 -10.37
C ILE A 745 -11.34 -20.35 -10.14
N PRO A 746 -11.24 -21.66 -10.47
CA PRO A 746 -12.33 -22.61 -10.26
C PRO A 746 -12.50 -22.95 -8.78
N TYR A 747 -13.73 -23.17 -8.33
CA TYR A 747 -14.07 -23.56 -6.96
C TYR A 747 -13.28 -24.80 -6.50
N ARG A 748 -13.05 -25.75 -7.40
CA ARG A 748 -12.31 -27.00 -7.14
C ARG A 748 -10.89 -26.84 -6.62
N VAL A 749 -10.25 -25.66 -6.74
CA VAL A 749 -8.92 -25.43 -6.12
C VAL A 749 -8.97 -25.40 -4.59
N MET A 750 -10.15 -25.19 -4.01
CA MET A 750 -10.36 -25.02 -2.57
C MET A 750 -10.74 -26.32 -1.86
N LEU A 751 -10.92 -27.42 -2.60
CA LEU A 751 -11.48 -28.69 -2.11
C LEU A 751 -10.37 -29.73 -1.84
N PRO A 752 -9.84 -29.84 -0.61
CA PRO A 752 -8.68 -30.68 -0.33
C PRO A 752 -8.98 -32.18 -0.44
N LYS A 753 -7.94 -32.92 -0.84
CA LYS A 753 -7.87 -34.39 -0.80
C LYS A 753 -6.77 -34.83 0.17
N ARG A 754 -6.84 -36.08 0.63
CA ARG A 754 -5.82 -36.76 1.44
C ARG A 754 -5.36 -38.04 0.75
N LYS A 755 -4.16 -38.51 1.10
CA LYS A 755 -3.73 -39.86 0.71
C LYS A 755 -4.43 -40.90 1.59
N ALA A 756 -5.05 -41.89 0.95
CA ALA A 756 -5.55 -43.10 1.59
C ALA A 756 -4.40 -44.08 1.89
N LYS A 757 -4.72 -45.23 2.49
CA LYS A 757 -3.74 -46.28 2.80
C LYS A 757 -3.07 -46.88 1.55
N ASP A 758 -3.76 -46.84 0.42
CA ASP A 758 -3.32 -47.43 -0.85
C ASP A 758 -2.77 -46.36 -1.83
N ASP A 759 -2.34 -45.20 -1.31
CA ASP A 759 -1.89 -44.01 -2.06
C ASP A 759 -2.95 -43.35 -2.97
N GLU A 760 -4.17 -43.88 -3.05
CA GLU A 760 -5.30 -43.20 -3.71
C GLU A 760 -5.69 -41.91 -2.99
N LEU A 761 -6.16 -40.91 -3.75
CA LEU A 761 -6.60 -39.63 -3.18
C LEU A 761 -8.07 -39.71 -2.76
N GLU A 762 -8.31 -39.65 -1.46
CA GLU A 762 -9.64 -39.52 -0.86
C GLU A 762 -10.01 -38.07 -0.60
N GLU A 763 -11.29 -37.76 -0.67
CA GLU A 763 -11.84 -36.45 -0.35
C GLU A 763 -11.73 -36.15 1.15
N ILE A 764 -11.45 -34.88 1.51
CA ILE A 764 -11.74 -34.38 2.86
C ILE A 764 -13.03 -33.56 2.77
N GLU A 765 -14.02 -33.93 3.58
CA GLU A 765 -15.31 -33.27 3.64
C GLU A 765 -15.37 -32.27 4.82
N GLY A 766 -16.16 -31.21 4.67
CA GLY A 766 -16.31 -30.18 5.70
C GLY A 766 -15.12 -29.24 5.83
N LEU A 767 -14.22 -29.18 4.84
CA LEU A 767 -13.05 -28.30 4.84
C LEU A 767 -12.91 -27.56 3.51
N LEU A 768 -12.73 -26.23 3.56
CA LEU A 768 -12.37 -25.37 2.44
C LEU A 768 -11.01 -24.69 2.72
N VAL A 769 -10.22 -24.43 1.68
CA VAL A 769 -8.89 -23.80 1.80
C VAL A 769 -8.81 -22.58 0.89
N CYS A 770 -8.41 -21.42 1.43
CA CYS A 770 -8.39 -20.14 0.71
C CYS A 770 -6.99 -19.60 0.41
N GLY A 771 -6.05 -19.76 1.34
CA GLY A 771 -4.67 -19.25 1.21
C GLY A 771 -3.79 -20.22 0.43
N ALA A 772 -3.61 -21.42 1.00
CA ALA A 772 -2.81 -22.52 0.47
C ALA A 772 -3.56 -23.37 -0.58
N VAL A 773 -4.31 -22.72 -1.49
CA VAL A 773 -5.12 -23.39 -2.53
C VAL A 773 -4.31 -24.33 -3.42
N SER A 774 -5.02 -25.22 -4.11
CA SER A 774 -4.43 -26.18 -5.03
C SER A 774 -3.90 -25.53 -6.31
N ALA A 775 -2.58 -25.44 -6.42
CA ALA A 775 -1.88 -24.88 -7.57
C ALA A 775 -0.44 -25.43 -7.69
N THR A 776 0.12 -25.31 -8.89
CA THR A 776 1.58 -25.42 -9.09
C THR A 776 2.27 -24.15 -8.58
N HIS A 777 3.58 -24.20 -8.35
CA HIS A 777 4.39 -23.05 -7.97
C HIS A 777 4.23 -21.88 -8.95
N VAL A 778 4.26 -22.18 -10.26
CA VAL A 778 4.13 -21.16 -11.31
C VAL A 778 2.71 -20.58 -11.34
N GLY A 779 1.69 -21.44 -11.29
CA GLY A 779 0.29 -21.01 -11.23
C GLY A 779 -0.01 -20.18 -9.97
N PHE A 780 0.56 -20.56 -8.83
CA PHE A 780 0.37 -19.87 -7.55
C PHE A 780 0.92 -18.44 -7.55
N GLY A 781 1.90 -18.13 -8.40
CA GLY A 781 2.51 -16.81 -8.55
C GLY A 781 1.51 -15.68 -8.83
N THR A 782 0.36 -15.96 -9.46
CA THR A 782 -0.72 -14.98 -9.64
C THR A 782 -1.83 -15.06 -8.58
N LEU A 783 -1.93 -16.15 -7.81
CA LEU A 783 -3.01 -16.39 -6.85
C LEU A 783 -2.74 -15.79 -5.47
N ARG A 784 -1.46 -15.70 -5.08
CA ARG A 784 -0.98 -15.38 -3.73
C ARG A 784 -1.11 -13.92 -3.28
N LEU A 785 -2.06 -13.18 -3.84
CA LEU A 785 -2.20 -11.75 -3.59
C LEU A 785 -3.41 -11.47 -2.70
N GLU A 786 -3.27 -10.49 -1.80
CA GLU A 786 -4.32 -10.15 -0.84
C GLU A 786 -5.70 -9.87 -1.45
N PRO A 787 -5.84 -9.15 -2.59
CA PRO A 787 -7.15 -8.97 -3.23
C PRO A 787 -7.77 -10.30 -3.71
N VAL A 788 -6.93 -11.22 -4.21
CA VAL A 788 -7.35 -12.54 -4.70
C VAL A 788 -7.74 -13.43 -3.52
N TRP A 789 -6.92 -13.48 -2.48
CA TRP A 789 -7.23 -14.22 -1.26
C TRP A 789 -8.49 -13.72 -0.57
N MET A 790 -8.74 -12.40 -0.56
CA MET A 790 -9.98 -11.84 -0.03
C MET A 790 -11.21 -12.28 -0.84
N ALA A 791 -11.10 -12.34 -2.17
CA ALA A 791 -12.15 -12.90 -3.04
C ALA A 791 -12.37 -14.40 -2.84
N LEU A 792 -11.30 -15.18 -2.67
CA LEU A 792 -11.38 -16.61 -2.34
C LEU A 792 -12.00 -16.83 -0.95
N GLY A 793 -11.66 -16.00 0.04
CA GLY A 793 -12.27 -16.00 1.36
C GLY A 793 -13.77 -15.72 1.30
N GLN A 794 -14.20 -14.71 0.55
CA GLN A 794 -15.62 -14.43 0.33
C GLN A 794 -16.33 -15.62 -0.35
N ALA A 795 -15.73 -16.22 -1.38
CA ALA A 795 -16.26 -17.42 -2.03
C ALA A 795 -16.35 -18.63 -1.08
N ALA A 796 -15.35 -18.83 -0.22
CA ALA A 796 -15.37 -19.86 0.82
C ALA A 796 -16.53 -19.66 1.79
N GLY A 797 -16.78 -18.41 2.19
CA GLY A 797 -17.89 -18.07 3.08
C GLY A 797 -19.25 -18.41 2.46
N VAL A 798 -19.46 -18.05 1.18
CA VAL A 798 -20.70 -18.40 0.46
C VAL A 798 -20.81 -19.93 0.31
N ALA A 799 -19.74 -20.59 -0.12
CA ALA A 799 -19.72 -22.03 -0.32
C ALA A 799 -19.97 -22.80 0.99
N ALA A 800 -19.37 -22.39 2.10
CA ALA A 800 -19.63 -22.97 3.42
C ALA A 800 -21.09 -22.76 3.86
N GLY A 801 -21.65 -21.56 3.68
CA GLY A 801 -23.06 -21.31 3.98
C GLY A 801 -24.02 -22.17 3.14
N LEU A 802 -23.70 -22.41 1.87
CA LEU A 802 -24.45 -23.33 1.01
C LEU A 802 -24.23 -24.80 1.40
N ALA A 803 -23.02 -25.18 1.79
CA ALA A 803 -22.70 -26.54 2.26
C ALA A 803 -23.49 -26.89 3.53
N LEU A 804 -23.73 -25.94 4.43
CA LEU A 804 -24.56 -26.14 5.62
C LEU A 804 -26.02 -26.49 5.30
N THR A 805 -26.53 -26.07 4.14
CA THR A 805 -27.90 -26.37 3.67
C THR A 805 -27.96 -27.57 2.74
N HIS A 806 -26.87 -27.90 2.03
CA HIS A 806 -26.81 -29.00 1.07
C HIS A 806 -26.00 -30.21 1.57
N GLY A 807 -25.45 -30.15 2.78
CA GLY A 807 -24.78 -31.27 3.49
C GLY A 807 -23.31 -31.50 3.15
N SER A 808 -22.77 -30.90 2.09
CA SER A 808 -21.39 -31.12 1.63
C SER A 808 -20.80 -29.87 0.99
N THR A 809 -19.50 -29.68 1.23
CA THR A 809 -18.64 -28.70 0.56
C THR A 809 -18.44 -29.01 -0.92
N ARG A 810 -18.64 -30.26 -1.34
CA ARG A 810 -18.47 -30.74 -2.72
C ARG A 810 -19.78 -30.74 -3.50
N SER A 811 -20.92 -30.83 -2.81
CA SER A 811 -22.26 -30.76 -3.40
C SER A 811 -22.86 -29.34 -3.46
N VAL A 812 -22.03 -28.30 -3.36
CA VAL A 812 -22.48 -26.90 -3.45
C VAL A 812 -22.99 -26.60 -4.87
N PRO A 813 -24.24 -26.09 -5.04
CA PRO A 813 -24.74 -25.74 -6.37
C PRO A 813 -23.98 -24.53 -6.93
N ILE A 814 -23.16 -24.76 -7.97
CA ILE A 814 -22.27 -23.76 -8.56
C ILE A 814 -23.03 -22.52 -9.04
N GLU A 815 -24.22 -22.69 -9.64
CA GLU A 815 -25.03 -21.57 -10.10
C GLU A 815 -25.48 -20.68 -8.93
N LYS A 816 -25.85 -21.27 -7.79
CA LYS A 816 -26.27 -20.52 -6.61
C LYS A 816 -25.07 -19.81 -5.98
N LEU A 817 -23.93 -20.48 -5.89
CA LEU A 817 -22.67 -19.91 -5.41
C LEU A 817 -22.29 -18.67 -6.23
N GLN A 818 -22.21 -18.80 -7.56
CA GLN A 818 -21.89 -17.70 -8.47
C GLN A 818 -22.92 -16.57 -8.39
N LYS A 819 -24.21 -16.89 -8.33
CA LYS A 819 -25.26 -15.88 -8.19
C LYS A 819 -25.09 -15.06 -6.92
N THR A 820 -24.89 -15.73 -5.77
CA THR A 820 -24.72 -15.03 -4.49
C THR A 820 -23.44 -14.19 -4.48
N LEU A 821 -22.34 -14.68 -5.06
CA LEU A 821 -21.10 -13.91 -5.22
C LEU A 821 -21.32 -12.63 -6.05
N LEU A 822 -21.96 -12.77 -7.20
CA LEU A 822 -22.25 -11.65 -8.11
C LEU A 822 -23.23 -10.63 -7.48
N GLU A 823 -24.27 -11.09 -6.78
CA GLU A 823 -25.20 -10.23 -6.02
C GLU A 823 -24.49 -9.46 -4.90
N GLN A 824 -23.38 -10.00 -4.36
CA GLN A 824 -22.50 -9.36 -3.40
C GLN A 824 -21.38 -8.52 -4.06
N GLY A 825 -21.45 -8.29 -5.37
CA GLY A 825 -20.50 -7.44 -6.11
C GLY A 825 -19.13 -8.06 -6.34
N GLN A 826 -18.95 -9.36 -6.11
CA GLN A 826 -17.70 -10.05 -6.43
C GLN A 826 -17.51 -10.17 -7.94
N VAL A 827 -16.25 -10.18 -8.37
CA VAL A 827 -15.85 -10.37 -9.77
C VAL A 827 -15.44 -11.82 -9.98
N ILE A 828 -16.13 -12.53 -10.87
CA ILE A 828 -15.84 -13.93 -11.23
C ILE A 828 -15.34 -14.07 -12.67
N ALA A 829 -15.45 -13.01 -13.48
CA ALA A 829 -14.84 -12.89 -14.79
C ALA A 829 -14.48 -11.43 -15.08
N PHE A 830 -13.31 -11.20 -15.67
CA PHE A 830 -12.79 -9.86 -15.93
C PHE A 830 -13.19 -9.32 -17.31
N PHE A 831 -13.43 -8.00 -17.38
CA PHE A 831 -13.66 -7.23 -18.59
C PHE A 831 -13.06 -5.81 -18.45
N PHE A 832 -12.46 -5.28 -19.52
CA PHE A 832 -11.84 -3.94 -19.52
C PHE A 832 -12.85 -2.80 -19.54
N ASP A 833 -13.99 -3.01 -20.21
CA ASP A 833 -15.04 -2.04 -20.46
C ASP A 833 -16.18 -2.09 -19.43
N MET A 834 -15.97 -2.78 -18.31
CA MET A 834 -16.90 -2.85 -17.18
C MET A 834 -16.51 -1.89 -16.05
N PRO A 835 -17.48 -1.33 -15.31
CA PRO A 835 -17.21 -0.38 -14.24
C PRO A 835 -16.42 -1.02 -13.10
N GLN A 836 -15.48 -0.24 -12.54
CA GLN A 836 -14.68 -0.63 -11.38
C GLN A 836 -15.51 -0.73 -10.08
N LYS A 837 -16.51 0.14 -9.92
CA LYS A 837 -17.36 0.24 -8.74
C LYS A 837 -18.82 0.15 -9.17
N LEU A 838 -19.60 -0.69 -8.50
CA LEU A 838 -21.06 -0.60 -8.48
C LEU A 838 -21.47 0.48 -7.46
N SER A 839 -21.07 1.75 -7.67
CA SER A 839 -21.33 2.82 -6.68
C SER A 839 -22.50 3.73 -7.08
N GLY A 840 -23.57 3.73 -6.28
CA GLY A 840 -24.17 4.97 -5.75
C GLY A 840 -24.86 5.97 -6.69
N LYS A 841 -25.53 5.56 -7.77
CA LYS A 841 -26.56 6.41 -8.44
C LYS A 841 -27.89 5.66 -8.48
N ARG A 842 -29.00 6.38 -8.20
CA ARG A 842 -30.43 5.94 -8.13
C ARG A 842 -30.67 4.42 -8.25
N TYR A 843 -31.28 3.86 -7.20
CA TYR A 843 -31.52 2.42 -6.97
C TYR A 843 -31.99 1.60 -8.20
N GLU A 844 -32.74 2.20 -9.12
CA GLU A 844 -33.21 1.54 -10.35
C GLU A 844 -32.14 1.48 -11.47
N ASP A 845 -31.43 2.58 -11.75
CA ASP A 845 -30.32 2.63 -12.72
C ASP A 845 -29.13 1.80 -12.23
N ALA A 846 -28.84 1.82 -10.92
CA ALA A 846 -27.83 0.97 -10.31
C ALA A 846 -28.20 -0.52 -10.37
N ARG A 847 -29.48 -0.89 -10.20
CA ARG A 847 -29.88 -2.31 -10.28
C ARG A 847 -29.83 -2.85 -11.70
N ALA A 848 -30.23 -2.05 -12.69
CA ALA A 848 -30.13 -2.43 -14.09
C ALA A 848 -28.65 -2.64 -14.51
N GLN A 849 -27.77 -1.71 -14.15
CA GLN A 849 -26.32 -1.83 -14.41
C GLN A 849 -25.70 -2.99 -13.62
N ALA A 850 -26.12 -3.22 -12.37
CA ALA A 850 -25.69 -4.37 -11.58
C ALA A 850 -26.12 -5.69 -12.25
N LEU A 851 -27.33 -5.76 -12.81
CA LEU A 851 -27.80 -6.99 -13.45
C LEU A 851 -27.07 -7.28 -14.77
N GLU A 852 -26.72 -6.26 -15.55
CA GLU A 852 -25.85 -6.44 -16.72
C GLU A 852 -24.44 -6.89 -16.31
N PHE A 853 -23.90 -6.34 -15.21
CA PHE A 853 -22.63 -6.78 -14.61
C PHE A 853 -22.66 -8.24 -14.14
N GLU A 854 -23.72 -8.65 -13.45
CA GLU A 854 -23.96 -10.02 -13.02
C GLU A 854 -24.05 -10.96 -14.24
N ALA A 855 -24.92 -10.62 -15.20
CA ALA A 855 -25.20 -11.46 -16.36
C ALA A 855 -23.98 -11.65 -17.27
N ALA A 856 -23.23 -10.57 -17.55
CA ALA A 856 -22.05 -10.65 -18.40
C ALA A 856 -21.02 -11.64 -17.84
N GLN A 857 -20.72 -11.54 -16.55
CA GLN A 857 -19.76 -12.43 -15.89
C GLN A 857 -20.27 -13.87 -15.77
N PHE A 858 -21.55 -14.04 -15.43
CA PHE A 858 -22.19 -15.35 -15.34
C PHE A 858 -22.10 -16.14 -16.65
N PHE A 859 -22.30 -15.46 -17.78
CA PHE A 859 -22.16 -16.08 -19.10
C PHE A 859 -20.71 -16.15 -19.60
N ALA A 860 -19.83 -15.25 -19.15
CA ALA A 860 -18.39 -15.33 -19.43
C ALA A 860 -17.77 -16.63 -18.92
N VAL A 861 -18.11 -17.05 -17.70
CA VAL A 861 -17.66 -18.33 -17.13
C VAL A 861 -18.31 -19.55 -17.79
N ARG A 862 -19.24 -19.34 -18.73
CA ARG A 862 -19.90 -20.36 -19.55
C ARG A 862 -19.51 -20.28 -21.03
N GLY A 863 -18.45 -19.52 -21.36
CA GLY A 863 -17.87 -19.48 -22.70
C GLY A 863 -18.57 -18.58 -23.71
N PHE A 864 -19.45 -17.67 -23.28
CA PHE A 864 -20.12 -16.72 -24.19
C PHE A 864 -19.18 -15.62 -24.71
N PHE A 865 -18.01 -15.49 -24.10
CA PHE A 865 -17.01 -14.49 -24.44
C PHE A 865 -15.65 -15.17 -24.56
N ASP A 866 -14.90 -14.83 -25.61
CA ASP A 866 -13.55 -15.30 -25.87
C ASP A 866 -12.49 -14.19 -25.72
N THR A 867 -12.92 -12.94 -25.49
CA THR A 867 -12.10 -11.76 -25.21
C THR A 867 -12.41 -11.15 -23.84
N TYR A 868 -11.74 -10.04 -23.51
CA TYR A 868 -11.97 -9.25 -22.29
C TYR A 868 -12.83 -7.99 -22.53
N GLU A 869 -13.56 -7.94 -23.64
CA GLU A 869 -14.48 -6.85 -23.96
C GLU A 869 -15.93 -7.37 -23.87
N ALA A 870 -16.72 -6.80 -22.97
CA ALA A 870 -18.11 -7.18 -22.76
C ALA A 870 -19.03 -6.58 -23.82
N ARG A 871 -18.76 -5.35 -24.29
CA ARG A 871 -19.49 -4.58 -25.30
C ARG A 871 -21.00 -4.56 -25.09
N LEU A 872 -21.45 -4.30 -23.87
CA LEU A 872 -22.86 -4.44 -23.49
C LEU A 872 -23.83 -3.56 -24.30
N LYS A 873 -23.37 -2.43 -24.82
CA LYS A 873 -24.18 -1.49 -25.61
C LYS A 873 -24.20 -1.81 -27.12
N GLU A 874 -23.44 -2.82 -27.55
CA GLU A 874 -23.37 -3.23 -28.95
C GLU A 874 -24.71 -3.84 -29.40
N THR A 875 -25.24 -3.35 -30.52
CA THR A 875 -26.32 -3.99 -31.25
C THR A 875 -25.81 -5.28 -31.88
N LEU A 876 -26.54 -6.38 -31.70
CA LEU A 876 -26.12 -7.68 -32.19
C LEU A 876 -26.65 -7.97 -33.60
N ASP A 877 -25.81 -8.63 -34.41
CA ASP A 877 -26.23 -9.23 -35.68
C ASP A 877 -26.93 -10.58 -35.44
N SER A 878 -27.62 -11.06 -36.47
CA SER A 878 -28.42 -12.29 -36.44
C SER A 878 -27.62 -13.54 -36.07
N ILE A 879 -26.36 -13.62 -36.53
CA ILE A 879 -25.45 -14.74 -36.26
C ILE A 879 -25.09 -14.77 -34.77
N THR A 880 -24.74 -13.62 -34.20
CA THR A 880 -24.36 -13.50 -32.80
C THR A 880 -25.53 -13.81 -31.87
N VAL A 881 -26.73 -13.28 -32.18
CA VAL A 881 -27.95 -13.61 -31.40
C VAL A 881 -28.25 -15.11 -31.49
N ALA A 882 -28.20 -15.72 -32.67
CA ALA A 882 -28.44 -17.15 -32.84
C ALA A 882 -27.46 -18.00 -32.03
N ASN A 883 -26.17 -17.67 -32.05
CA ASN A 883 -25.14 -18.38 -31.28
C ASN A 883 -25.34 -18.25 -29.77
N MET A 884 -25.71 -17.07 -29.27
CA MET A 884 -26.00 -16.84 -27.86
C MET A 884 -27.25 -17.60 -27.40
N LEU A 885 -28.34 -17.56 -28.17
CA LEU A 885 -29.57 -18.29 -27.86
C LEU A 885 -29.39 -19.80 -27.93
N HIS A 886 -28.63 -20.31 -28.90
CA HIS A 886 -28.28 -21.72 -29.00
C HIS A 886 -27.40 -22.19 -27.83
N SER A 887 -26.41 -21.38 -27.44
CA SER A 887 -25.59 -21.68 -26.25
C SER A 887 -26.43 -21.67 -24.98
N PHE A 888 -27.38 -20.73 -24.87
CA PHE A 888 -28.30 -20.61 -23.75
C PHE A 888 -29.27 -21.81 -23.67
N SER A 889 -29.81 -22.27 -24.80
CA SER A 889 -30.72 -23.41 -24.80
C SER A 889 -30.06 -24.71 -24.32
N ARG A 890 -28.74 -24.86 -24.54
CA ARG A 890 -27.96 -25.99 -24.00
C ARG A 890 -27.76 -25.93 -22.48
N LEU A 891 -27.95 -24.78 -21.86
CA LEU A 891 -27.87 -24.61 -20.40
C LEU A 891 -29.18 -24.97 -19.68
N LEU A 892 -30.29 -25.12 -20.43
CA LEU A 892 -31.58 -25.50 -19.89
C LEU A 892 -31.89 -26.97 -20.27
N PRO A 893 -32.49 -27.77 -19.38
CA PRO A 893 -32.76 -29.19 -19.62
C PRO A 893 -34.01 -29.39 -20.50
N ARG A 894 -34.01 -28.86 -21.74
CA ARG A 894 -35.14 -29.00 -22.67
C ARG A 894 -34.71 -29.51 -24.06
N PRO A 895 -35.47 -30.44 -24.67
CA PRO A 895 -35.10 -31.08 -25.96
C PRO A 895 -35.41 -30.24 -27.21
N TYR A 896 -35.69 -28.94 -27.09
CA TYR A 896 -36.22 -28.15 -28.19
C TYR A 896 -35.11 -27.54 -29.08
N HIS A 897 -35.25 -27.74 -30.39
CA HIS A 897 -34.23 -27.43 -31.40
C HIS A 897 -34.80 -26.69 -32.63
N GLU A 898 -35.59 -25.62 -32.46
CA GLU A 898 -35.82 -24.70 -33.58
C GLU A 898 -34.68 -23.67 -33.67
N PRO A 899 -34.01 -23.52 -34.82
CA PRO A 899 -32.98 -22.50 -35.01
C PRO A 899 -33.59 -21.09 -34.96
N PHE A 900 -32.83 -20.13 -34.43
CA PHE A 900 -33.23 -18.72 -34.47
C PHE A 900 -33.05 -18.19 -35.90
N MET A 901 -34.17 -17.89 -36.58
CA MET A 901 -34.19 -17.34 -37.94
C MET A 901 -34.92 -15.99 -37.95
N PRO A 902 -34.20 -14.87 -37.71
CA PRO A 902 -34.78 -13.54 -37.76
C PRO A 902 -35.00 -13.08 -39.22
N ALA A 903 -35.93 -12.16 -39.42
CA ALA A 903 -36.16 -11.48 -40.69
C ALA A 903 -35.12 -10.38 -40.96
N ASN A 904 -34.51 -9.82 -39.90
CA ASN A 904 -33.57 -8.70 -39.99
C ASN A 904 -32.11 -9.12 -39.77
N ILE A 905 -31.17 -8.39 -40.37
CA ILE A 905 -29.72 -8.53 -40.10
C ILE A 905 -29.41 -8.24 -38.64
N ASN A 906 -30.03 -7.19 -38.08
CA ASN A 906 -29.99 -6.87 -36.65
C ASN A 906 -31.35 -7.23 -36.06
N PRO A 907 -31.48 -8.38 -35.36
CA PRO A 907 -32.77 -8.85 -34.88
C PRO A 907 -33.39 -7.85 -33.90
N THR A 908 -34.71 -7.71 -33.95
CA THR A 908 -35.41 -6.87 -32.99
C THR A 908 -35.63 -7.61 -31.68
N GLU A 909 -35.88 -6.84 -30.62
CA GLU A 909 -36.30 -7.35 -29.32
C GLU A 909 -37.52 -8.30 -29.43
N GLY A 910 -38.48 -7.98 -30.31
CA GLY A 910 -39.68 -8.80 -30.56
C GLY A 910 -39.38 -10.14 -31.23
N GLU A 911 -38.42 -10.18 -32.17
CA GLU A 911 -37.99 -11.42 -32.81
C GLU A 911 -37.38 -12.39 -31.79
N VAL A 912 -36.56 -11.88 -30.87
CA VAL A 912 -35.94 -12.66 -29.78
C VAL A 912 -37.01 -13.17 -28.80
N ILE A 913 -37.94 -12.33 -28.36
CA ILE A 913 -39.03 -12.72 -27.44
C ILE A 913 -39.94 -13.77 -28.10
N SER A 914 -40.24 -13.63 -29.38
CA SER A 914 -41.04 -14.61 -30.13
C SER A 914 -40.37 -15.98 -30.16
N TRP A 915 -39.06 -16.03 -30.40
CA TRP A 915 -38.31 -17.29 -30.35
C TRP A 915 -38.25 -17.88 -28.94
N LEU A 916 -37.94 -17.07 -27.93
CA LEU A 916 -37.93 -17.50 -26.52
C LEU A 916 -39.31 -18.02 -26.08
N SER A 917 -40.40 -17.40 -26.57
CA SER A 917 -41.79 -17.79 -26.27
C SER A 917 -42.08 -19.20 -26.75
N LYS A 918 -41.68 -19.53 -27.98
CA LYS A 918 -41.78 -20.89 -28.52
C LYS A 918 -40.88 -21.87 -27.77
N TYR A 919 -39.63 -21.51 -27.54
CA TYR A 919 -38.66 -22.36 -26.86
C TYR A 919 -39.05 -22.71 -25.42
N LEU A 920 -39.51 -21.71 -24.65
CA LEU A 920 -39.90 -21.86 -23.26
C LEU A 920 -41.36 -22.27 -23.07
N ASN A 921 -42.14 -22.35 -24.16
CA ASN A 921 -43.58 -22.61 -24.15
C ASN A 921 -44.33 -21.67 -23.18
N ARG A 922 -44.13 -20.36 -23.36
CA ARG A 922 -44.72 -19.28 -22.56
C ARG A 922 -45.31 -18.20 -23.45
N THR A 923 -46.29 -17.45 -22.95
CA THR A 923 -46.76 -16.27 -23.66
C THR A 923 -45.65 -15.20 -23.73
N GLN A 924 -45.70 -14.33 -24.73
CA GLN A 924 -44.73 -13.23 -24.83
C GLN A 924 -44.86 -12.26 -23.65
N GLU A 925 -46.08 -12.04 -23.15
CA GLU A 925 -46.34 -11.23 -21.96
C GLU A 925 -45.67 -11.82 -20.71
N ASP A 926 -45.80 -13.13 -20.48
CA ASP A 926 -45.13 -13.82 -19.37
C ASP A 926 -43.61 -13.69 -19.47
N LEU A 927 -43.04 -13.81 -20.67
CA LEU A 927 -41.60 -13.68 -20.86
C LEU A 927 -41.11 -12.26 -20.61
N LEU A 928 -41.81 -11.25 -21.11
CA LEU A 928 -41.47 -9.85 -20.85
C LEU A 928 -41.48 -9.57 -19.34
N ASN A 929 -42.46 -10.09 -18.61
CA ASN A 929 -42.52 -10.01 -17.14
C ASN A 929 -41.34 -10.75 -16.46
N LEU A 930 -40.98 -11.95 -16.91
CA LEU A 930 -39.84 -12.70 -16.37
C LEU A 930 -38.51 -12.00 -16.63
N CYS A 931 -38.33 -11.49 -17.85
CA CYS A 931 -37.26 -10.60 -18.28
C CYS A 931 -37.29 -9.23 -17.59
N GLY A 932 -38.38 -8.92 -16.88
CA GLY A 932 -38.68 -7.72 -16.10
C GLY A 932 -38.63 -6.43 -16.93
N GLU A 933 -39.26 -6.49 -18.10
CA GLU A 933 -39.71 -5.35 -18.88
C GLU A 933 -41.16 -5.05 -18.46
N THR A 934 -41.49 -3.82 -18.07
CA THR A 934 -42.85 -3.44 -17.62
C THR A 934 -43.53 -2.47 -18.60
N THR A 935 -44.81 -2.73 -18.89
CA THR A 935 -45.78 -2.03 -19.78
C THR A 935 -45.24 -1.40 -21.08
N ASP A 936 -45.56 -2.10 -22.18
CA ASP A 936 -45.41 -1.74 -23.61
C ASP A 936 -43.98 -1.36 -24.07
N PRO A 937 -43.00 -2.30 -23.97
CA PRO A 937 -41.66 -2.07 -24.50
C PRO A 937 -41.70 -1.95 -26.02
N ASP A 938 -40.92 -1.02 -26.58
CA ASP A 938 -40.74 -0.87 -28.03
C ASP A 938 -39.92 -2.04 -28.59
N LEU A 939 -40.63 -3.11 -28.99
CA LEU A 939 -40.06 -4.35 -29.49
C LEU A 939 -39.46 -4.28 -30.89
N ASN A 940 -39.56 -3.12 -31.56
CA ASN A 940 -38.99 -2.93 -32.90
C ASN A 940 -37.51 -2.52 -32.87
N ARG A 941 -36.98 -2.24 -31.67
CA ARG A 941 -35.58 -1.87 -31.51
C ARG A 941 -34.65 -3.07 -31.73
N PRO A 942 -33.48 -2.86 -32.33
CA PRO A 942 -32.44 -3.89 -32.37
C PRO A 942 -32.03 -4.32 -30.96
N ILE A 943 -31.87 -5.63 -30.75
CA ILE A 943 -31.42 -6.18 -29.47
C ILE A 943 -29.95 -5.83 -29.22
N THR A 944 -29.63 -5.35 -28.02
CA THR A 944 -28.24 -5.15 -27.57
C THR A 944 -27.73 -6.35 -26.78
N ARG A 945 -26.42 -6.53 -26.75
CA ARG A 945 -25.75 -7.61 -26.03
C ARG A 945 -26.11 -7.64 -24.54
N GLY A 946 -26.03 -6.48 -23.87
CA GLY A 946 -26.36 -6.35 -22.44
C GLY A 946 -27.82 -6.73 -22.15
N LYS A 947 -28.75 -6.29 -23.00
CA LYS A 947 -30.18 -6.61 -22.83
C LYS A 947 -30.46 -8.10 -23.04
N LEU A 948 -29.87 -8.74 -24.04
CA LEU A 948 -29.99 -10.18 -24.26
C LEU A 948 -29.43 -10.99 -23.09
N LEU A 949 -28.23 -10.65 -22.59
CA LEU A 949 -27.62 -11.31 -21.42
C LEU A 949 -28.51 -11.16 -20.18
N LYS A 950 -29.03 -9.96 -19.92
CA LYS A 950 -29.94 -9.66 -18.81
C LYS A 950 -31.19 -10.56 -18.86
N TRP A 951 -31.81 -10.69 -20.03
CA TRP A 951 -32.97 -11.54 -20.26
C TRP A 951 -32.66 -13.01 -20.00
N MET A 952 -31.60 -13.54 -20.64
CA MET A 952 -31.17 -14.94 -20.44
C MET A 952 -30.84 -15.23 -18.96
N TYR A 953 -30.17 -14.30 -18.27
CA TYR A 953 -29.81 -14.44 -16.85
C TYR A 953 -31.05 -14.53 -15.95
N ARG A 954 -32.04 -13.64 -16.16
CA ARG A 954 -33.32 -13.68 -15.42
C ARG A 954 -34.06 -14.99 -15.68
N LEU A 955 -34.16 -15.41 -16.93
CA LEU A 955 -34.82 -16.66 -17.31
C LEU A 955 -34.10 -17.87 -16.69
N PHE A 956 -32.77 -17.92 -16.71
CA PHE A 956 -31.99 -19.03 -16.13
C PHE A 956 -32.28 -19.30 -14.64
N PHE A 957 -32.57 -18.25 -13.86
CA PHE A 957 -32.83 -18.35 -12.42
C PHE A 957 -34.32 -18.34 -12.05
N LYS A 958 -35.20 -17.85 -12.93
CA LYS A 958 -36.66 -17.83 -12.68
C LYS A 958 -37.40 -18.99 -13.31
N GLU A 959 -36.85 -19.62 -14.35
CA GLU A 959 -37.48 -20.80 -14.95
C GLU A 959 -37.42 -21.99 -13.97
N PRO A 960 -38.56 -22.65 -13.68
CA PRO A 960 -38.57 -23.90 -12.95
C PRO A 960 -37.71 -24.94 -13.68
N ARG A 961 -36.82 -25.62 -12.94
CA ARG A 961 -35.92 -26.64 -13.53
C ARG A 961 -36.49 -28.05 -13.57
N TYR A 962 -37.75 -28.22 -13.19
CA TYR A 962 -38.51 -29.47 -13.31
C TYR A 962 -39.99 -29.14 -13.53
#